data_AF-A0A2G9SAV2-F1
#
_entry.id   AF-A0A2G9SAV2-F1
#
_cell.length_a   1.000
_cell.length_b   1.000
_cell.length_c   1.000
_cell.angle_alpha   90.00
_cell.angle_beta   90.00
_cell.angle_gamma   90.00
#
_symmetry.space_group_name_H-M   'P 1'
#
loop_
_entity.id
_entity.type
_entity.pdbx_description
1 polymer ?
#
loop_
_entity_poly.entity_id
_entity_poly.type
_entity_poly.pdbx_seq_one_letter_code
_entity_poly.pdbx_strand_id
1 'polypeptide(L)'
;MCLFAFAIWKKMKTLTRMFSRIHLWLLPVIIITLRFPQSVLSCPHPCACYVNTEVHCTFRSLATVPTRIPKHVERINLGFNSIQSIPENSFVGLSKLEMLLIHSNDVQNIPNGAFRDLNSLQVFKMSYNKLKVITSHTFHGLSSLTRLHIDHNKIDSIHPNAFNGLTALRLLHLEGNLLHQLHPNTFCTFSFLDYFRQSTLKHLYLSDNMLQTLPASMIQTMPLLENLYLHGNPWACDCQLKWLLEWDEQSNGAVMTSSTRIQRFEVLDNGTLHIQNLQLQDRGQYMCTAQNKHGIDKMTVTLAVIANQPKMLSSRYRDILIYLGDTITLDCNATGIPTPHISWILPDRRIVRTVSTAESHIMLLPNGSLSIKEVTFPDRGSYKCVASNVAGADSLTVKLQVSPLPPIIQQEKVENISLPQSHSIFIHCSAKGAPPPTIRWVLSDGTQVRPSQFANGNIFVFPNGTLYIRNSSPRDIGKYECIAANVVGAARRIVHLDVKKYPLNAKITASSPQKTDVSYGGTLRLECSAAGDPWPRIMWRLPSKRLVDSFFSFDSRIKTFANGTLIIYSVTEKDAGDYLCMARNKLGDDYMVLKVNVMMKAAKIQFKNDIDHKVTYGGDLKVDCVATGVPNPEISWSLPDGSMINNVMQSDDSGTRTRRYVVFNNGTLYFNEVGMKEQGDYTCYAVNQVGQDEMRVSVKILPEKPAIKNKTYSIINVPYGDVITVSCEAKGEPVPKITWLSPSSKPIPASSDKYLIYQDGTLLIQKAQRSDSGNYTCLAQNNGGEDKKVVQIQVNVLPPKINGYSDKILTVKQSAMKDTRLLIDCKAEGIPTPRVMWAFPEGVILPAPYYGNRITVHRNGTLDIKVLRKTDSVQLVCIARNEGGEAKLVAQLTVNEPAVKPQFTSENEIVVVSEGHVAKLNCSAVGIPEPHLIWILPNGTEINSGSHLHRLFHKQDGTLHIGSVAMADGGTYRCRALNIAGSADRLVILQIGQKPQMSSNYNNLVSIINGETLQLHCTTQGEPRPHISWTLPNGIVIDRPQVKGRISLLQNGTLIIKDTSVYDRGSYQCKATTQYGSSTMNVPVIVIAYPPRITTSPAPVIYARPGSSIQLNCMSIGIPKAEITWELPDKSQLTAGAQSRLYGNKFLHPQGTLVIQHSSKRDAGYYKCTAKNILGSDTKSTYIHVY
;
A
#
# COMPACT_ATOMS: atom_id res chain seq x y z
N MET A 1 -62.84 -28.55 17.06
CA MET A 1 -63.82 -27.53 17.50
C MET A 1 -63.21 -26.17 17.22
N CYS A 2 -63.31 -25.66 15.99
CA CYS A 2 -64.51 -25.06 15.36
C CYS A 2 -64.67 -23.60 15.74
N LEU A 3 -64.23 -22.70 14.86
CA LEU A 3 -65.06 -21.77 14.06
C LEU A 3 -64.12 -20.69 13.47
N PHE A 4 -63.76 -20.77 12.17
CA PHE A 4 -64.44 -20.05 11.07
C PHE A 4 -64.65 -18.56 11.39
N ALA A 5 -63.86 -17.62 10.87
CA ALA A 5 -63.83 -17.15 9.48
C ALA A 5 -65.22 -16.79 8.92
N PHE A 6 -65.57 -15.50 8.94
CA PHE A 6 -66.60 -14.83 8.13
C PHE A 6 -66.29 -13.32 8.20
N ALA A 7 -66.33 -12.47 7.18
CA ALA A 7 -66.52 -12.53 5.73
C ALA A 7 -66.43 -11.05 5.29
N ILE A 8 -65.60 -10.69 4.31
CA ILE A 8 -66.04 -10.41 2.94
C ILE A 8 -67.07 -9.26 2.86
N TRP A 9 -66.57 -8.09 2.46
CA TRP A 9 -67.03 -7.38 1.24
C TRP A 9 -68.43 -6.75 1.27
N LYS A 10 -68.47 -5.41 1.35
CA LYS A 10 -69.26 -4.64 0.38
C LYS A 10 -68.73 -3.23 0.18
N LYS A 11 -68.30 -2.99 -1.06
CA LYS A 11 -68.14 -1.68 -1.72
C LYS A 11 -69.38 -0.80 -1.47
N MET A 12 -69.16 0.51 -1.30
CA MET A 12 -69.65 1.59 -2.18
C MET A 12 -69.26 2.94 -1.54
N LYS A 13 -68.26 3.63 -2.10
CA LYS A 13 -68.37 4.70 -3.11
C LYS A 13 -68.92 6.04 -2.56
N THR A 14 -68.02 7.03 -2.69
CA THR A 14 -68.21 8.43 -3.15
C THR A 14 -68.69 9.54 -2.18
N LEU A 15 -67.78 10.53 -2.05
CA LEU A 15 -67.94 12.01 -2.14
C LEU A 15 -68.98 12.67 -1.19
N THR A 16 -68.72 13.78 -0.47
CA THR A 16 -67.95 14.98 -0.82
C THR A 16 -67.66 15.86 0.42
N ARG A 17 -66.42 16.35 0.51
CA ARG A 17 -65.93 17.73 0.81
C ARG A 17 -66.50 18.62 1.96
N MET A 18 -65.50 19.12 2.71
CA MET A 18 -65.30 20.47 3.32
C MET A 18 -65.95 20.73 4.71
N PHE A 19 -65.29 21.31 5.73
CA PHE A 19 -63.95 21.90 5.86
C PHE A 19 -63.56 22.01 7.36
N SER A 20 -62.25 22.01 7.61
CA SER A 20 -61.52 22.82 8.61
C SER A 20 -61.17 22.27 10.01
N ARG A 21 -59.84 22.05 10.13
CA ARG A 21 -58.91 22.40 11.22
C ARG A 21 -58.82 21.55 12.50
N ILE A 22 -57.70 20.82 12.55
CA ILE A 22 -56.57 20.98 13.51
C ILE A 22 -56.91 20.86 15.00
N HIS A 23 -56.56 19.70 15.59
CA HIS A 23 -55.44 19.46 16.53
C HIS A 23 -55.86 18.32 17.47
N LEU A 24 -55.14 17.20 17.47
CA LEU A 24 -55.13 16.29 18.62
C LEU A 24 -54.07 15.17 18.45
N TRP A 25 -53.81 14.58 19.61
CA TRP A 25 -53.42 13.19 19.88
C TRP A 25 -51.92 12.95 20.12
N LEU A 26 -51.50 12.08 21.05
CA LEU A 26 -51.98 11.60 22.36
C LEU A 26 -50.97 10.50 22.78
N LEU A 27 -50.75 10.43 24.08
CA LEU A 27 -50.20 9.33 24.91
C LEU A 27 -50.77 7.91 24.57
N PRO A 28 -50.38 6.79 25.24
CA PRO A 28 -49.11 6.33 25.82
C PRO A 28 -48.87 4.78 25.65
N VAL A 29 -47.95 4.22 26.44
CA VAL A 29 -47.75 2.82 26.92
C VAL A 29 -46.50 2.10 26.36
N ILE A 30 -45.52 1.89 27.26
CA ILE A 30 -44.30 1.10 27.05
C ILE A 30 -44.29 -0.03 28.09
N ILE A 31 -44.32 -1.27 27.61
CA ILE A 31 -43.89 -2.49 28.33
C ILE A 31 -42.67 -3.04 27.59
N ILE A 32 -41.72 -3.49 28.39
CA ILE A 32 -40.38 -3.94 28.06
C ILE A 32 -40.37 -5.14 27.11
N THR A 33 -39.78 -4.98 25.93
CA THR A 33 -39.09 -6.07 25.22
C THR A 33 -37.84 -5.52 24.52
N LEU A 34 -36.71 -6.19 24.74
CA LEU A 34 -35.40 -5.94 24.14
C LEU A 34 -35.47 -5.74 22.61
N ARG A 35 -34.92 -4.64 22.07
CA ARG A 35 -34.19 -4.58 20.78
C ARG A 35 -33.54 -3.20 20.49
N PHE A 36 -32.42 -3.29 19.77
CA PHE A 36 -31.40 -2.31 19.40
C PHE A 36 -31.87 -1.14 18.48
N PRO A 37 -31.19 0.03 18.49
CA PRO A 37 -31.48 1.17 17.61
C PRO A 37 -30.68 1.19 16.28
N GLN A 38 -31.36 1.62 15.20
CA GLN A 38 -30.84 2.18 13.92
C GLN A 38 -31.55 3.55 13.72
N SER A 39 -31.01 4.59 13.07
CA SER A 39 -30.58 4.62 11.66
C SER A 39 -29.55 5.73 11.37
N VAL A 40 -28.34 5.30 11.05
CA VAL A 40 -27.22 6.06 10.50
C VAL A 40 -27.54 6.43 9.05
N LEU A 41 -27.31 7.69 8.63
CA LEU A 41 -27.34 8.09 7.22
C LEU A 41 -26.39 7.17 6.44
N SER A 42 -27.00 6.23 5.74
CA SER A 42 -26.35 5.05 5.22
C SER A 42 -25.56 5.40 3.98
N CYS A 43 -24.27 5.07 4.01
CA CYS A 43 -23.45 4.88 2.82
C CYS A 43 -24.27 4.07 1.79
N PRO A 44 -24.26 4.44 0.50
CA PRO A 44 -25.04 3.74 -0.50
C PRO A 44 -24.63 2.27 -0.54
N HIS A 45 -25.48 1.35 -0.11
CA HIS A 45 -25.14 -0.08 -0.16
C HIS A 45 -25.01 -0.52 -1.62
N PRO A 46 -23.99 -1.31 -2.04
CA PRO A 46 -22.96 -2.04 -1.26
C PRO A 46 -21.61 -1.30 -1.06
N CYS A 47 -21.58 0.02 -1.07
CA CYS A 47 -20.35 0.80 -0.86
C CYS A 47 -19.93 0.90 0.60
N ALA A 48 -18.62 1.13 0.80
CA ALA A 48 -17.99 1.37 2.09
C ALA A 48 -17.56 2.85 2.20
N CYS A 49 -18.13 3.58 3.16
CA CYS A 49 -17.74 4.95 3.42
C CYS A 49 -16.88 4.98 4.68
N TYR A 50 -15.57 4.75 4.53
CA TYR A 50 -14.63 4.68 5.67
C TYR A 50 -14.56 5.98 6.45
N VAL A 51 -14.83 7.10 5.78
CA VAL A 51 -14.96 8.43 6.38
C VAL A 51 -16.25 9.03 5.82
N ASN A 52 -16.95 9.87 6.59
CA ASN A 52 -18.19 10.50 6.12
C ASN A 52 -18.00 11.34 4.85
N THR A 53 -16.78 11.81 4.60
CA THR A 53 -16.40 12.53 3.39
C THR A 53 -15.86 11.61 2.29
N GLU A 54 -15.83 10.29 2.46
CA GLU A 54 -15.31 9.36 1.45
C GLU A 54 -16.25 8.19 1.16
N VAL A 55 -16.53 7.90 -0.10
CA VAL A 55 -17.39 6.80 -0.54
C VAL A 55 -16.58 5.85 -1.41
N HIS A 56 -16.20 4.69 -0.89
CA HIS A 56 -15.42 3.68 -1.58
C HIS A 56 -16.29 2.48 -1.95
N CYS A 57 -16.61 2.39 -3.22
CA CYS A 57 -17.40 1.33 -3.81
C CYS A 57 -16.58 0.38 -4.68
N THR A 58 -15.25 0.35 -4.56
CA THR A 58 -14.37 -0.43 -5.45
C THR A 58 -14.58 -1.95 -5.30
N PHE A 59 -14.57 -2.71 -6.40
CA PHE A 59 -14.75 -4.18 -6.41
C PHE A 59 -16.07 -4.69 -5.81
N ARG A 60 -17.14 -3.89 -5.94
CA ARG A 60 -18.47 -4.23 -5.40
C ARG A 60 -19.46 -4.73 -6.46
N SER A 61 -18.98 -5.03 -7.66
CA SER A 61 -19.78 -5.46 -8.81
C SER A 61 -21.00 -4.56 -9.08
N LEU A 62 -20.86 -3.25 -8.83
CA LEU A 62 -21.94 -2.30 -9.06
C LEU A 62 -22.32 -2.26 -10.54
N ALA A 63 -23.61 -2.36 -10.86
CA ALA A 63 -24.11 -2.23 -12.23
C ALA A 63 -24.47 -0.78 -12.62
N THR A 64 -24.72 0.09 -11.64
CA THR A 64 -25.02 1.52 -11.83
C THR A 64 -24.49 2.34 -10.65
N VAL A 65 -24.43 3.67 -10.78
CA VAL A 65 -24.00 4.54 -9.67
C VAL A 65 -25.02 4.45 -8.54
N PRO A 66 -24.59 4.19 -7.29
CA PRO A 66 -25.49 4.05 -6.17
C PRO A 66 -26.34 5.31 -5.91
N THR A 67 -27.61 5.13 -5.59
CA THR A 67 -28.50 6.25 -5.23
C THR A 67 -28.30 6.68 -3.77
N ARG A 68 -28.54 7.96 -3.48
CA ARG A 68 -28.40 8.60 -2.14
C ARG A 68 -26.96 8.80 -1.65
N ILE A 69 -26.05 9.20 -2.54
CA ILE A 69 -24.70 9.60 -2.15
C ILE A 69 -24.77 10.81 -1.17
N PRO A 70 -24.09 10.77 -0.02
CA PRO A 70 -24.11 11.87 0.95
C PRO A 70 -23.54 13.17 0.39
N LYS A 71 -24.27 14.29 0.52
CA LYS A 71 -23.92 15.58 -0.08
C LYS A 71 -22.61 16.23 0.40
N HIS A 72 -22.04 15.76 1.49
CA HIS A 72 -20.79 16.29 2.07
C HIS A 72 -19.55 15.46 1.71
N VAL A 73 -19.69 14.51 0.79
CA VAL A 73 -18.57 13.67 0.33
C VAL A 73 -17.54 14.49 -0.45
N GLU A 74 -16.27 14.29 -0.11
CA GLU A 74 -15.06 14.88 -0.69
C GLU A 74 -14.31 13.90 -1.60
N ARG A 75 -14.40 12.57 -1.38
CA ARG A 75 -13.76 11.57 -2.27
C ARG A 75 -14.69 10.41 -2.56
N ILE A 76 -14.87 10.04 -3.82
CA ILE A 76 -15.65 8.88 -4.23
C ILE A 76 -14.77 7.98 -5.09
N ASN A 77 -14.77 6.69 -4.79
CA ASN A 77 -14.10 5.67 -5.58
C ASN A 77 -15.05 4.53 -5.95
N LEU A 78 -15.62 4.59 -7.14
CA LEU A 78 -16.42 3.58 -7.82
C LEU A 78 -15.61 2.67 -8.75
N GLY A 79 -14.27 2.66 -8.66
CA GLY A 79 -13.42 1.93 -9.61
C GLY A 79 -13.55 0.41 -9.56
N PHE A 80 -13.12 -0.33 -10.60
CA PHE A 80 -13.17 -1.80 -10.65
C PHE A 80 -14.55 -2.39 -10.32
N ASN A 81 -15.59 -1.87 -10.96
CA ASN A 81 -16.95 -2.42 -10.89
C ASN A 81 -17.44 -2.77 -12.30
N SER A 82 -18.74 -3.03 -12.45
CA SER A 82 -19.39 -3.29 -13.73
C SER A 82 -20.42 -2.21 -14.04
N ILE A 83 -20.16 -0.95 -13.67
CA ILE A 83 -21.12 0.14 -13.81
C ILE A 83 -21.28 0.41 -15.30
N GLN A 84 -22.49 0.22 -15.83
CA GLN A 84 -22.75 0.36 -17.26
C GLN A 84 -23.30 1.75 -17.61
N SER A 85 -24.00 2.38 -16.67
CA SER A 85 -24.60 3.70 -16.84
C SER A 85 -24.54 4.54 -15.57
N ILE A 86 -24.33 5.85 -15.75
CA ILE A 86 -24.39 6.87 -14.69
C ILE A 86 -25.74 7.58 -14.85
N PRO A 87 -26.71 7.43 -13.93
CA PRO A 87 -27.93 8.21 -13.95
C PRO A 87 -27.67 9.72 -13.81
N GLU A 88 -28.44 10.57 -14.49
CA GLU A 88 -28.21 12.03 -14.54
C GLU A 88 -28.14 12.70 -13.15
N ASN A 89 -28.93 12.20 -12.20
CA ASN A 89 -29.02 12.77 -10.85
C ASN A 89 -28.08 12.12 -9.82
N SER A 90 -27.15 11.28 -10.27
CA SER A 90 -26.32 10.47 -9.36
C SER A 90 -25.39 11.30 -8.47
N PHE A 91 -24.91 12.44 -8.97
CA PHE A 91 -23.93 13.29 -8.28
C PHE A 91 -24.46 14.68 -7.93
N VAL A 92 -25.79 14.85 -7.92
CA VAL A 92 -26.43 16.14 -7.65
C VAL A 92 -26.18 16.59 -6.20
N GLY A 93 -25.75 17.84 -6.05
CA GLY A 93 -25.50 18.49 -4.76
C GLY A 93 -24.24 18.04 -4.02
N LEU A 94 -23.32 17.30 -4.67
CA LEU A 94 -22.05 16.88 -4.07
C LEU A 94 -20.95 17.95 -4.24
N SER A 95 -21.24 19.18 -3.84
CA SER A 95 -20.38 20.33 -4.16
C SER A 95 -19.02 20.35 -3.46
N LYS A 96 -18.85 19.54 -2.40
CA LYS A 96 -17.58 19.38 -1.68
C LYS A 96 -16.67 18.30 -2.28
N LEU A 97 -17.13 17.58 -3.31
CA LEU A 97 -16.40 16.46 -3.86
C LEU A 97 -15.11 16.95 -4.54
N GLU A 98 -13.95 16.50 -4.06
CA GLU A 98 -12.60 16.80 -4.56
C GLU A 98 -12.03 15.69 -5.45
N MET A 99 -12.43 14.43 -5.24
CA MET A 99 -11.92 13.29 -6.01
C MET A 99 -13.03 12.33 -6.40
N LEU A 100 -13.11 11.96 -7.67
CA LEU A 100 -14.06 10.99 -8.19
C LEU A 100 -13.31 9.97 -9.04
N LEU A 101 -13.36 8.70 -8.67
CA LEU A 101 -12.72 7.61 -9.38
C LEU A 101 -13.82 6.65 -9.83
N ILE A 102 -14.03 6.46 -11.13
CA ILE A 102 -14.99 5.53 -11.73
C ILE A 102 -14.27 4.67 -12.78
N HIS A 103 -12.97 4.39 -12.60
CA HIS A 103 -12.18 3.65 -13.60
C HIS A 103 -12.45 2.15 -13.60
N SER A 104 -12.03 1.43 -14.63
CA SER A 104 -12.16 -0.04 -14.73
C SER A 104 -13.62 -0.47 -14.52
N ASN A 105 -14.51 0.12 -15.31
CA ASN A 105 -15.95 -0.10 -15.29
C ASN A 105 -16.47 -0.29 -16.72
N ASP A 106 -17.79 -0.43 -16.88
CA ASP A 106 -18.41 -0.67 -18.18
C ASP A 106 -19.17 0.55 -18.71
N VAL A 107 -18.87 1.76 -18.23
CA VAL A 107 -19.69 2.94 -18.52
C VAL A 107 -19.56 3.33 -19.98
N GLN A 108 -20.68 3.38 -20.70
CA GLN A 108 -20.68 3.66 -22.14
C GLN A 108 -20.95 5.12 -22.49
N ASN A 109 -21.72 5.84 -21.66
CA ASN A 109 -22.09 7.24 -21.88
C ASN A 109 -22.24 7.95 -20.53
N ILE A 110 -21.91 9.25 -20.49
CA ILE A 110 -22.20 10.15 -19.36
C ILE A 110 -23.36 11.06 -19.77
N PRO A 111 -24.44 11.17 -18.98
CA PRO A 111 -25.49 12.14 -19.25
C PRO A 111 -24.98 13.58 -19.15
N ASN A 112 -25.49 14.46 -20.00
CA ASN A 112 -25.16 15.89 -19.95
C ASN A 112 -25.52 16.48 -18.58
N GLY A 113 -24.63 17.28 -18.00
CA GLY A 113 -24.87 17.91 -16.70
C GLY A 113 -24.86 16.98 -15.49
N ALA A 114 -24.47 15.70 -15.65
CA ALA A 114 -24.34 14.76 -14.53
C ALA A 114 -23.35 15.24 -13.44
N PHE A 115 -22.45 16.16 -13.77
CA PHE A 115 -21.43 16.71 -12.88
C PHE A 115 -21.62 18.19 -12.52
N ARG A 116 -22.78 18.77 -12.84
CA ARG A 116 -23.03 20.23 -12.77
C ARG A 116 -22.77 20.89 -11.41
N ASP A 117 -22.85 20.11 -10.33
CA ASP A 117 -22.70 20.62 -8.96
C ASP A 117 -21.31 20.34 -8.36
N LEU A 118 -20.42 19.64 -9.08
CA LEU A 118 -19.13 19.13 -8.57
C LEU A 118 -18.01 20.19 -8.65
N ASN A 119 -18.28 21.39 -8.15
CA ASN A 119 -17.42 22.56 -8.36
C ASN A 119 -16.06 22.48 -7.65
N SER A 120 -15.94 21.68 -6.59
CA SER A 120 -14.68 21.44 -5.86
C SER A 120 -13.85 20.28 -6.41
N LEU A 121 -14.31 19.59 -7.46
CA LEU A 121 -13.68 18.37 -7.95
C LEU A 121 -12.33 18.69 -8.57
N GLN A 122 -11.27 18.13 -8.02
CA GLN A 122 -9.88 18.33 -8.45
C GLN A 122 -9.35 17.17 -9.27
N VAL A 123 -9.77 15.93 -8.97
CA VAL A 123 -9.31 14.73 -9.68
C VAL A 123 -10.50 13.89 -10.11
N PHE A 124 -10.63 13.66 -11.42
CA PHE A 124 -11.65 12.79 -11.98
C PHE A 124 -10.99 11.71 -12.83
N LYS A 125 -11.16 10.44 -12.45
CA LYS A 125 -10.56 9.30 -13.13
C LYS A 125 -11.61 8.29 -13.56
N MET A 126 -11.80 8.15 -14.87
CA MET A 126 -12.75 7.26 -15.52
C MET A 126 -12.07 6.37 -16.59
N SER A 127 -10.76 6.12 -16.41
CA SER A 127 -9.95 5.25 -17.27
C SER A 127 -10.52 3.82 -17.39
N TYR A 128 -10.22 3.07 -18.45
CA TYR A 128 -10.66 1.67 -18.61
C TYR A 128 -12.19 1.52 -18.49
N ASN A 129 -12.93 2.34 -19.24
CA ASN A 129 -14.38 2.25 -19.38
C ASN A 129 -14.74 2.01 -20.86
N LYS A 130 -16.02 2.18 -21.22
CA LYS A 130 -16.52 1.96 -22.59
C LYS A 130 -17.08 3.26 -23.21
N LEU A 131 -16.64 4.43 -22.72
CA LEU A 131 -17.15 5.73 -23.19
C LEU A 131 -16.89 5.93 -24.67
N LYS A 132 -17.89 6.38 -25.42
CA LYS A 132 -17.76 6.59 -26.88
C LYS A 132 -17.70 8.05 -27.32
N VAL A 133 -18.43 8.94 -26.65
CA VAL A 133 -18.55 10.34 -27.08
C VAL A 133 -18.47 11.27 -25.87
N ILE A 134 -17.78 12.42 -26.04
CA ILE A 134 -17.80 13.52 -25.07
C ILE A 134 -18.49 14.74 -25.70
N THR A 135 -19.57 15.20 -25.09
CA THR A 135 -20.34 16.37 -25.53
C THR A 135 -19.84 17.66 -24.89
N SER A 136 -20.29 18.82 -25.39
CA SER A 136 -20.01 20.15 -24.79
C SER A 136 -20.47 20.30 -23.34
N HIS A 137 -21.40 19.46 -22.88
CA HIS A 137 -22.02 19.57 -21.55
C HIS A 137 -21.62 18.42 -20.62
N THR A 138 -20.73 17.52 -21.09
CA THR A 138 -20.33 16.33 -20.32
C THR A 138 -19.60 16.70 -19.03
N PHE A 139 -18.68 17.68 -19.07
CA PHE A 139 -17.86 18.10 -17.92
C PHE A 139 -18.26 19.46 -17.33
N HIS A 140 -19.45 19.94 -17.68
CA HIS A 140 -19.94 21.22 -17.19
C HIS A 140 -20.04 21.22 -15.65
N GLY A 141 -19.54 22.27 -14.99
CA GLY A 141 -19.51 22.42 -13.53
C GLY A 141 -18.17 22.07 -12.87
N LEU A 142 -17.23 21.44 -13.59
CA LEU A 142 -15.96 20.96 -13.03
C LEU A 142 -14.84 22.03 -13.00
N SER A 143 -15.13 23.25 -12.54
CA SER A 143 -14.20 24.40 -12.64
C SER A 143 -12.89 24.25 -11.86
N SER A 144 -12.88 23.49 -10.75
CA SER A 144 -11.68 23.21 -9.96
C SER A 144 -10.89 21.99 -10.43
N LEU A 145 -11.29 21.34 -11.54
CA LEU A 145 -10.70 20.08 -11.98
C LEU A 145 -9.29 20.28 -12.49
N THR A 146 -8.32 19.63 -11.83
CA THR A 146 -6.90 19.73 -12.15
C THR A 146 -6.40 18.57 -13.00
N ARG A 147 -6.94 17.37 -12.78
CA ARG A 147 -6.53 16.13 -13.46
C ARG A 147 -7.75 15.35 -13.93
N LEU A 148 -7.83 15.13 -15.24
CA LEU A 148 -8.87 14.33 -15.87
C LEU A 148 -8.24 13.13 -16.58
N HIS A 149 -8.61 11.92 -16.14
CA HIS A 149 -8.17 10.66 -16.75
C HIS A 149 -9.36 9.95 -17.38
N ILE A 150 -9.39 9.86 -18.71
CA ILE A 150 -10.45 9.22 -19.51
C ILE A 150 -9.85 8.31 -20.58
N ASP A 151 -8.67 7.77 -20.27
CA ASP A 151 -7.88 6.86 -21.12
C ASP A 151 -8.42 5.44 -21.14
N HIS A 152 -7.98 4.64 -22.12
CA HIS A 152 -8.42 3.26 -22.34
C HIS A 152 -9.95 3.13 -22.37
N ASN A 153 -10.61 4.05 -23.07
CA ASN A 153 -12.04 4.04 -23.32
C ASN A 153 -12.30 3.72 -24.80
N LYS A 154 -13.47 4.05 -25.33
CA LYS A 154 -13.83 3.86 -26.74
C LYS A 154 -14.16 5.20 -27.42
N ILE A 155 -13.56 6.30 -26.94
CA ILE A 155 -13.98 7.65 -27.30
C ILE A 155 -13.54 7.93 -28.73
N ASP A 156 -14.50 8.08 -29.65
CA ASP A 156 -14.23 8.35 -31.06
C ASP A 156 -14.41 9.83 -31.44
N SER A 157 -15.13 10.59 -30.62
CA SER A 157 -15.47 11.98 -30.87
C SER A 157 -15.60 12.83 -29.60
N ILE A 158 -15.04 14.04 -29.65
CA ILE A 158 -15.09 15.05 -28.58
C ILE A 158 -15.60 16.36 -29.16
N HIS A 159 -16.62 16.94 -28.54
CA HIS A 159 -17.15 18.23 -28.96
C HIS A 159 -16.13 19.37 -28.74
N PRO A 160 -16.01 20.35 -29.65
CA PRO A 160 -15.02 21.45 -29.56
C PRO A 160 -15.02 22.32 -28.30
N ASN A 161 -16.08 22.26 -27.50
CA ASN A 161 -16.26 23.07 -26.29
C ASN A 161 -16.37 22.18 -25.04
N ALA A 162 -16.05 20.88 -25.15
CA ALA A 162 -16.24 19.90 -24.09
C ALA A 162 -15.47 20.20 -22.79
N PHE A 163 -14.32 20.87 -22.90
CA PHE A 163 -13.47 21.23 -21.76
C PHE A 163 -13.56 22.71 -21.38
N ASN A 164 -14.44 23.48 -22.02
CA ASN A 164 -14.58 24.90 -21.73
C ASN A 164 -15.14 25.11 -20.30
N GLY A 165 -14.52 26.01 -19.53
CA GLY A 165 -14.84 26.27 -18.13
C GLY A 165 -13.99 25.47 -17.13
N LEU A 166 -13.16 24.52 -17.58
CA LEU A 166 -12.24 23.75 -16.74
C LEU A 166 -10.93 24.51 -16.49
N THR A 167 -11.02 25.71 -15.93
CA THR A 167 -9.90 26.68 -15.84
C THR A 167 -8.74 26.22 -14.95
N ALA A 168 -8.98 25.27 -14.04
CA ALA A 168 -7.95 24.65 -13.21
C ALA A 168 -7.25 23.44 -13.86
N LEU A 169 -7.68 23.00 -15.06
CA LEU A 169 -7.21 21.75 -15.67
C LEU A 169 -5.75 21.88 -16.11
N ARG A 170 -4.91 20.95 -15.66
CA ARG A 170 -3.48 20.89 -15.99
C ARG A 170 -3.11 19.61 -16.73
N LEU A 171 -3.80 18.52 -16.44
CA LEU A 171 -3.54 17.21 -17.05
C LEU A 171 -4.81 16.62 -17.64
N LEU A 172 -4.74 16.24 -18.91
CA LEU A 172 -5.78 15.50 -19.62
C LEU A 172 -5.20 14.23 -20.24
N HIS A 173 -5.71 13.08 -19.80
CA HIS A 173 -5.29 11.76 -20.26
C HIS A 173 -6.36 11.12 -21.16
N LEU A 174 -6.07 11.00 -22.46
CA LEU A 174 -6.96 10.47 -23.50
C LEU A 174 -6.38 9.26 -24.25
N GLU A 175 -5.25 8.73 -23.79
CA GLU A 175 -4.55 7.58 -24.39
C GLU A 175 -5.46 6.36 -24.57
N GLY A 176 -5.26 5.55 -25.62
CA GLY A 176 -5.97 4.28 -25.79
C GLY A 176 -7.46 4.44 -26.11
N ASN A 177 -7.84 5.48 -26.85
CA ASN A 177 -9.20 5.75 -27.30
C ASN A 177 -9.31 5.55 -28.83
N LEU A 178 -10.41 6.00 -29.45
CA LEU A 178 -10.68 5.81 -30.88
C LEU A 178 -10.80 7.14 -31.63
N LEU A 179 -10.17 8.22 -31.14
CA LEU A 179 -10.31 9.56 -31.71
C LEU A 179 -9.74 9.60 -33.13
N HIS A 180 -10.56 9.95 -34.12
CA HIS A 180 -10.11 10.03 -35.52
C HIS A 180 -9.61 11.41 -35.92
N GLN A 181 -10.22 12.45 -35.35
CA GLN A 181 -9.90 13.84 -35.61
C GLN A 181 -10.26 14.69 -34.40
N LEU A 182 -9.59 15.84 -34.27
CA LEU A 182 -9.83 16.79 -33.19
C LEU A 182 -10.00 18.18 -33.77
N HIS A 183 -11.04 18.88 -33.33
CA HIS A 183 -11.27 20.26 -33.73
C HIS A 183 -10.23 21.18 -33.07
N PRO A 184 -9.73 22.25 -33.71
CA PRO A 184 -8.69 23.13 -33.14
C PRO A 184 -8.95 23.58 -31.69
N ASN A 185 -10.21 23.93 -31.40
CA ASN A 185 -10.58 24.45 -30.09
C ASN A 185 -10.89 23.37 -29.03
N THR A 186 -10.77 22.08 -29.37
CA THR A 186 -11.27 20.98 -28.53
C THR A 186 -10.80 21.09 -27.08
N PHE A 187 -9.54 21.48 -26.85
CA PHE A 187 -8.92 21.53 -25.53
C PHE A 187 -8.85 22.92 -24.89
N CYS A 188 -9.57 23.91 -25.43
CA CYS A 188 -9.66 25.22 -24.81
C CYS A 188 -10.42 25.11 -23.49
N THR A 189 -9.76 25.47 -22.39
CA THR A 189 -10.34 25.37 -21.04
C THR A 189 -11.00 26.66 -20.58
N PHE A 190 -10.66 27.76 -21.21
CA PHE A 190 -11.22 29.08 -20.94
C PHE A 190 -11.56 29.76 -22.26
N SER A 191 -12.75 30.34 -22.34
CA SER A 191 -13.14 31.25 -23.41
C SER A 191 -13.79 32.50 -22.84
N PHE A 192 -13.38 33.67 -23.32
CA PHE A 192 -14.01 34.95 -23.00
C PHE A 192 -14.67 35.54 -24.25
N LEU A 193 -15.97 35.84 -24.17
CA LEU A 193 -16.79 36.42 -25.25
C LEU A 193 -16.72 35.65 -26.59
N ASP A 194 -16.51 34.33 -26.54
CA ASP A 194 -16.41 33.38 -27.67
C ASP A 194 -15.25 33.59 -28.68
N TYR A 195 -14.57 34.74 -28.65
CA TYR A 195 -13.42 35.05 -29.51
C TYR A 195 -12.06 34.74 -28.87
N PHE A 196 -11.91 34.92 -27.55
CA PHE A 196 -10.63 34.67 -26.87
C PHE A 196 -10.65 33.28 -26.25
N ARG A 197 -9.87 32.33 -26.79
CA ARG A 197 -9.84 30.93 -26.34
C ARG A 197 -8.43 30.52 -25.94
N GLN A 198 -8.28 29.97 -24.74
CA GLN A 198 -6.99 29.52 -24.22
C GLN A 198 -7.15 28.26 -23.36
N SER A 199 -6.18 27.36 -23.50
CA SER A 199 -6.03 26.17 -22.68
C SER A 199 -5.03 26.41 -21.56
N THR A 200 -5.35 25.85 -20.41
CA THR A 200 -4.49 25.85 -19.23
C THR A 200 -3.75 24.53 -19.04
N LEU A 201 -3.90 23.60 -20.00
CA LEU A 201 -3.25 22.30 -19.99
C LEU A 201 -1.73 22.41 -20.05
N LYS A 202 -1.07 21.63 -19.19
CA LYS A 202 0.38 21.41 -19.19
C LYS A 202 0.77 20.07 -19.78
N HIS A 203 -0.09 19.06 -19.61
CA HIS A 203 0.18 17.70 -20.07
C HIS A 203 -1.03 17.13 -20.80
N LEU A 204 -0.83 16.75 -22.06
CA LEU A 204 -1.84 16.21 -22.95
C LEU A 204 -1.40 14.86 -23.51
N TYR A 205 -2.18 13.82 -23.22
CA TYR A 205 -1.88 12.45 -23.66
C TYR A 205 -2.91 12.03 -24.70
N LEU A 206 -2.48 11.94 -25.96
CA LEU A 206 -3.31 11.54 -27.11
C LEU A 206 -2.82 10.24 -27.76
N SER A 207 -1.83 9.57 -27.16
CA SER A 207 -1.27 8.35 -27.69
C SER A 207 -2.31 7.24 -27.92
N ASP A 208 -2.02 6.30 -28.82
CA ASP A 208 -2.83 5.11 -29.07
C ASP A 208 -4.31 5.45 -29.35
N ASN A 209 -4.52 6.41 -30.24
CA ASN A 209 -5.82 6.79 -30.81
C ASN A 209 -5.82 6.52 -32.32
N MET A 210 -6.84 7.01 -33.04
CA MET A 210 -6.98 6.83 -34.49
C MET A 210 -6.71 8.13 -35.27
N LEU A 211 -5.95 9.07 -34.68
CA LEU A 211 -5.71 10.39 -35.25
C LEU A 211 -4.76 10.28 -36.44
N GLN A 212 -5.15 10.89 -37.55
CA GLN A 212 -4.30 10.99 -38.74
C GLN A 212 -3.59 12.34 -38.81
N THR A 213 -4.12 13.38 -38.17
CA THR A 213 -3.52 14.71 -38.17
C THR A 213 -3.95 15.49 -36.92
N LEU A 214 -3.27 16.60 -36.64
CA LEU A 214 -3.60 17.56 -35.58
C LEU A 214 -3.59 18.96 -36.16
N PRO A 215 -4.62 19.78 -35.89
CA PRO A 215 -4.62 21.15 -36.35
C PRO A 215 -3.52 21.97 -35.66
N ALA A 216 -2.67 22.67 -36.42
CA ALA A 216 -1.62 23.53 -35.88
C ALA A 216 -2.16 24.62 -34.93
N SER A 217 -3.33 25.17 -35.28
CA SER A 217 -4.03 26.18 -34.49
C SER A 217 -4.50 25.67 -33.12
N MET A 218 -4.57 24.35 -32.93
CA MET A 218 -4.88 23.75 -31.64
C MET A 218 -3.81 24.07 -30.59
N ILE A 219 -2.52 23.92 -30.94
CA ILE A 219 -1.40 24.15 -30.00
C ILE A 219 -1.19 25.62 -29.71
N GLN A 220 -1.49 26.51 -30.67
CA GLN A 220 -1.44 27.96 -30.45
C GLN A 220 -2.36 28.41 -29.31
N THR A 221 -3.46 27.70 -29.08
CA THR A 221 -4.36 27.97 -27.95
C THR A 221 -3.86 27.37 -26.63
N MET A 222 -2.76 26.61 -26.59
CA MET A 222 -2.23 25.92 -25.40
C MET A 222 -0.82 26.39 -25.00
N PRO A 223 -0.63 27.65 -24.58
CA PRO A 223 0.70 28.20 -24.32
C PRO A 223 1.39 27.66 -23.06
N LEU A 224 0.67 26.93 -22.20
CA LEU A 224 1.24 26.30 -21.00
C LEU A 224 1.62 24.83 -21.22
N LEU A 225 1.46 24.32 -22.45
CA LEU A 225 1.67 22.90 -22.74
C LEU A 225 3.16 22.55 -22.67
N GLU A 226 3.51 21.75 -21.69
CA GLU A 226 4.89 21.28 -21.43
C GLU A 226 5.13 19.91 -22.06
N ASN A 227 4.12 19.02 -22.04
CA ASN A 227 4.26 17.65 -22.53
C ASN A 227 3.08 17.26 -23.43
N LEU A 228 3.39 16.76 -24.63
CA LEU A 228 2.43 16.27 -25.62
C LEU A 228 2.81 14.85 -26.06
N TYR A 229 1.92 13.88 -25.83
CA TYR A 229 2.16 12.48 -26.18
C TYR A 229 1.27 12.03 -27.34
N LEU A 230 1.89 11.65 -28.45
CA LEU A 230 1.22 11.44 -29.75
C LEU A 230 1.46 10.05 -30.37
N HIS A 231 2.27 9.19 -29.74
CA HIS A 231 2.66 7.91 -30.34
C HIS A 231 1.47 6.96 -30.53
N GLY A 232 1.57 5.96 -31.41
CA GLY A 232 0.51 4.95 -31.57
C GLY A 232 -0.74 5.43 -32.32
N ASN A 233 -0.73 6.63 -32.89
CA ASN A 233 -1.75 7.12 -33.81
C ASN A 233 -1.34 6.87 -35.28
N PRO A 234 -2.30 6.61 -36.18
CA PRO A 234 -2.06 6.41 -37.61
C PRO A 234 -1.83 7.76 -38.33
N TRP A 235 -0.81 8.53 -37.93
CA TRP A 235 -0.50 9.82 -38.53
C TRP A 235 -0.34 9.74 -40.05
N ALA A 236 -1.04 10.61 -40.77
CA ALA A 236 -0.91 10.77 -42.20
C ALA A 236 0.45 11.39 -42.51
N CYS A 237 1.22 10.74 -43.37
CA CYS A 237 2.50 11.23 -43.88
C CYS A 237 2.27 12.23 -45.03
N ASP A 238 1.41 13.24 -44.83
CA ASP A 238 0.99 14.22 -45.84
C ASP A 238 1.46 15.65 -45.53
N CYS A 239 2.48 15.76 -44.67
CA CYS A 239 3.12 17.01 -44.23
C CYS A 239 2.22 17.99 -43.46
N GLN A 240 0.97 17.65 -43.15
CA GLN A 240 0.07 18.53 -42.37
C GLN A 240 0.55 18.80 -40.94
N LEU A 241 1.41 17.92 -40.40
CA LEU A 241 2.03 18.04 -39.08
C LEU A 241 3.41 18.70 -39.09
N LYS A 242 3.85 19.32 -40.20
CA LYS A 242 5.19 19.95 -40.31
C LYS A 242 5.48 20.95 -39.17
N TRP A 243 4.47 21.65 -38.70
CA TRP A 243 4.56 22.62 -37.60
C TRP A 243 5.05 22.02 -36.27
N LEU A 244 4.95 20.69 -36.05
CA LEU A 244 5.48 20.05 -34.84
C LEU A 244 7.02 20.15 -34.76
N LEU A 245 7.70 20.13 -35.90
CA LEU A 245 9.17 20.27 -35.95
C LEU A 245 9.60 21.67 -35.52
N GLU A 246 8.83 22.69 -35.89
CA GLU A 246 9.08 24.09 -35.52
C GLU A 246 8.78 24.35 -34.02
N TRP A 247 7.86 23.59 -33.42
CA TRP A 247 7.55 23.66 -31.99
C TRP A 247 8.66 23.03 -31.10
N ASP A 248 9.26 21.92 -31.55
CA ASP A 248 10.28 21.17 -30.80
C ASP A 248 11.60 21.96 -30.63
N GLU A 249 12.05 22.67 -31.67
CA GLU A 249 13.31 23.44 -31.68
C GLU A 249 13.37 24.58 -30.64
N GLN A 250 12.24 25.07 -30.15
CA GLN A 250 12.17 26.20 -29.19
C GLN A 250 12.18 25.77 -27.71
N SER A 251 12.21 24.46 -27.41
CA SER A 251 11.93 23.87 -26.09
C SER A 251 13.07 23.03 -25.48
N ASN A 252 14.32 23.53 -25.52
CA ASN A 252 15.49 22.85 -24.93
C ASN A 252 15.47 22.84 -23.37
N GLY A 253 15.04 21.71 -22.79
CA GLY A 253 15.45 21.20 -21.46
C GLY A 253 14.52 21.43 -20.27
N ALA A 254 13.83 20.37 -19.79
CA ALA A 254 12.99 20.40 -18.59
C ALA A 254 13.80 20.24 -17.29
N VAL A 255 13.69 21.19 -16.37
CA VAL A 255 14.28 21.13 -15.02
C VAL A 255 13.39 20.30 -14.08
N MET A 256 13.93 19.25 -13.46
CA MET A 256 13.22 18.39 -12.49
C MET A 256 13.77 18.62 -11.07
N THR A 257 12.90 18.89 -10.11
CA THR A 257 13.21 19.14 -8.69
C THR A 257 12.83 17.91 -7.84
N SER A 258 13.14 17.86 -6.54
CA SER A 258 12.91 16.72 -5.63
C SER A 258 11.45 16.26 -5.45
N SER A 259 10.54 16.73 -6.29
CA SER A 259 9.10 16.43 -6.31
C SER A 259 8.54 16.33 -7.73
N THR A 260 9.40 16.34 -8.76
CA THR A 260 8.97 16.30 -10.15
C THR A 260 8.77 14.84 -10.57
N ARG A 261 7.51 14.47 -10.77
CA ARG A 261 7.07 13.16 -11.28
C ARG A 261 6.30 13.34 -12.59
N ILE A 262 6.97 13.12 -13.72
CA ILE A 262 6.44 13.28 -15.08
C ILE A 262 6.45 11.93 -15.79
N GLN A 263 5.26 11.40 -16.03
CA GLN A 263 5.05 10.06 -16.59
C GLN A 263 5.89 8.99 -15.89
N ARG A 264 6.95 8.57 -16.56
CA ARG A 264 7.88 7.54 -16.18
C ARG A 264 9.04 8.07 -15.35
N PHE A 265 9.34 9.36 -15.37
CA PHE A 265 10.43 9.97 -14.61
C PHE A 265 9.92 10.51 -13.27
N GLU A 266 10.53 10.14 -12.15
CA GLU A 266 10.21 10.62 -10.80
C GLU A 266 11.48 10.96 -10.04
N VAL A 267 11.64 12.20 -9.57
CA VAL A 267 12.69 12.55 -8.62
C VAL A 267 12.11 12.53 -7.21
N LEU A 268 12.56 11.60 -6.39
CA LEU A 268 12.11 11.38 -5.01
C LEU A 268 12.59 12.51 -4.08
N ASP A 269 11.94 12.63 -2.92
CA ASP A 269 12.17 13.72 -1.94
C ASP A 269 13.63 13.81 -1.44
N ASN A 270 14.38 12.71 -1.54
CA ASN A 270 15.80 12.67 -1.20
C ASN A 270 16.75 13.08 -2.35
N GLY A 271 16.21 13.45 -3.52
CA GLY A 271 16.97 13.83 -4.72
C GLY A 271 17.20 12.70 -5.75
N THR A 272 16.63 11.50 -5.57
CA THR A 272 16.87 10.33 -6.45
C THR A 272 15.93 10.28 -7.66
N LEU A 273 16.45 10.21 -8.89
CA LEU A 273 15.66 10.05 -10.12
C LEU A 273 15.36 8.57 -10.45
N HIS A 274 14.07 8.24 -10.63
CA HIS A 274 13.51 6.91 -10.89
C HIS A 274 12.75 6.93 -12.24
N ILE A 275 13.06 6.00 -13.16
CA ILE A 275 12.45 5.94 -14.51
C ILE A 275 11.72 4.61 -14.72
N GLN A 276 10.40 4.65 -14.96
CA GLN A 276 9.54 3.48 -15.19
C GLN A 276 9.37 3.15 -16.68
N ASN A 277 9.28 1.88 -17.06
CA ASN A 277 9.05 1.45 -18.46
C ASN A 277 10.05 2.07 -19.47
N LEU A 278 11.33 1.74 -19.25
CA LEU A 278 12.51 2.29 -19.96
C LEU A 278 12.39 2.15 -21.49
N GLN A 279 12.60 3.26 -22.22
CA GLN A 279 12.56 3.34 -23.69
C GLN A 279 13.94 3.68 -24.25
N LEU A 280 14.23 3.32 -25.52
CA LEU A 280 15.55 3.54 -26.13
C LEU A 280 15.97 5.03 -26.15
N GLN A 281 14.96 5.92 -26.18
CA GLN A 281 15.11 7.38 -26.19
C GLN A 281 15.51 7.98 -24.83
N ASP A 282 15.56 7.19 -23.75
CA ASP A 282 15.96 7.65 -22.41
C ASP A 282 17.45 7.59 -22.16
N ARG A 283 18.18 7.04 -23.13
CA ARG A 283 19.63 7.04 -23.08
C ARG A 283 20.12 8.48 -23.11
N GLY A 284 20.97 8.84 -22.17
CA GLY A 284 21.40 10.23 -22.07
C GLY A 284 22.09 10.56 -20.76
N GLN A 285 22.50 11.82 -20.65
CA GLN A 285 23.13 12.36 -19.46
C GLN A 285 22.12 13.16 -18.64
N TYR A 286 22.04 12.85 -17.35
CA TYR A 286 21.18 13.50 -16.37
C TYR A 286 22.05 14.27 -15.37
N MET A 287 21.63 15.47 -14.98
CA MET A 287 22.39 16.34 -14.08
C MET A 287 21.57 16.67 -12.82
N CYS A 288 22.10 16.28 -11.66
CA CYS A 288 21.56 16.62 -10.35
C CYS A 288 22.17 17.94 -9.86
N THR A 289 21.35 18.89 -9.44
CA THR A 289 21.78 20.20 -8.92
C THR A 289 21.21 20.42 -7.52
N ALA A 290 22.06 20.74 -6.54
CA ALA A 290 21.67 21.08 -5.16
C ALA A 290 21.95 22.56 -4.87
N GLN A 291 20.96 23.27 -4.31
CA GLN A 291 21.05 24.72 -4.12
C GLN A 291 20.48 25.18 -2.77
N ASN A 292 21.13 26.15 -2.13
CA ASN A 292 20.60 26.88 -0.98
C ASN A 292 20.79 28.41 -1.17
N LYS A 293 20.38 29.22 -0.19
CA LYS A 293 20.42 30.70 -0.26
C LYS A 293 21.83 31.31 -0.35
N HIS A 294 22.90 30.52 -0.20
CA HIS A 294 24.29 30.98 -0.18
C HIS A 294 25.17 30.40 -1.31
N GLY A 295 24.68 29.43 -2.11
CA GLY A 295 25.44 28.82 -3.21
C GLY A 295 24.76 27.61 -3.89
N ILE A 296 25.37 27.09 -4.96
CA ILE A 296 24.86 26.01 -5.82
C ILE A 296 25.97 24.99 -6.11
N ASP A 297 25.65 23.69 -6.10
CA ASP A 297 26.56 22.58 -6.46
C ASP A 297 25.88 21.56 -7.41
N LYS A 298 26.64 20.84 -8.26
CA LYS A 298 26.10 20.03 -9.39
C LYS A 298 26.88 18.73 -9.68
N MET A 299 26.19 17.66 -10.12
CA MET A 299 26.78 16.35 -10.50
C MET A 299 26.03 15.67 -11.67
N THR A 300 26.73 14.96 -12.57
CA THR A 300 26.18 14.37 -13.82
C THR A 300 26.31 12.84 -13.90
N VAL A 301 25.28 12.14 -14.42
CA VAL A 301 25.16 10.66 -14.51
C VAL A 301 24.61 10.21 -15.88
N THR A 302 25.08 9.09 -16.43
CA THR A 302 24.68 8.59 -17.78
C THR A 302 23.85 7.30 -17.71
N LEU A 303 22.70 7.26 -18.39
CA LEU A 303 21.81 6.10 -18.48
C LEU A 303 21.89 5.41 -19.86
N ALA A 304 21.89 4.07 -19.91
CA ALA A 304 21.89 3.26 -21.13
C ALA A 304 20.70 2.28 -21.16
N VAL A 305 20.02 2.15 -22.31
CA VAL A 305 18.83 1.30 -22.53
C VAL A 305 19.05 0.36 -23.72
N ILE A 306 18.77 -0.95 -23.56
CA ILE A 306 19.11 -2.00 -24.54
C ILE A 306 17.84 -2.49 -25.26
N ALA A 307 17.88 -2.54 -26.60
CA ALA A 307 16.87 -3.21 -27.42
C ALA A 307 17.54 -4.09 -28.48
N ASN A 308 16.90 -5.22 -28.80
CA ASN A 308 17.49 -6.24 -29.67
C ASN A 308 16.75 -6.27 -31.01
N GLN A 309 17.48 -5.98 -32.09
CA GLN A 309 16.97 -6.12 -33.44
C GLN A 309 16.51 -7.57 -33.70
N PRO A 310 15.51 -7.79 -34.58
CA PRO A 310 14.99 -9.12 -34.87
C PRO A 310 16.10 -10.01 -35.43
N LYS A 311 16.04 -11.32 -35.16
CA LYS A 311 16.93 -12.34 -35.73
C LYS A 311 16.09 -13.44 -36.34
N MET A 312 16.33 -13.71 -37.62
CA MET A 312 15.71 -14.83 -38.33
C MET A 312 16.21 -16.16 -37.76
N LEU A 313 15.27 -17.04 -37.38
CA LEU A 313 15.58 -18.36 -36.84
C LEU A 313 15.87 -19.39 -37.94
N SER A 314 15.39 -19.14 -39.16
CA SER A 314 15.60 -19.98 -40.32
C SER A 314 16.79 -19.49 -41.17
N SER A 315 17.30 -20.36 -42.06
CA SER A 315 18.38 -19.99 -42.99
C SER A 315 18.04 -18.74 -43.80
N ARG A 316 19.02 -17.84 -43.94
CA ARG A 316 18.89 -16.57 -44.69
C ARG A 316 18.59 -16.77 -46.17
N TYR A 317 18.93 -17.94 -46.72
CA TYR A 317 18.67 -18.31 -48.10
C TYR A 317 18.17 -19.77 -48.19
N ARG A 318 17.10 -20.00 -48.95
CA ARG A 318 16.55 -21.34 -49.24
C ARG A 318 16.14 -21.42 -50.71
N ASP A 319 16.59 -22.47 -51.39
CA ASP A 319 16.17 -22.81 -52.75
C ASP A 319 15.14 -23.94 -52.68
N ILE A 320 13.96 -23.74 -53.28
CA ILE A 320 12.87 -24.72 -53.26
C ILE A 320 12.41 -25.01 -54.69
N LEU A 321 12.35 -26.30 -55.05
CA LEU A 321 11.82 -26.78 -56.32
C LEU A 321 10.38 -27.27 -56.14
N ILE A 322 9.45 -26.74 -56.94
CA ILE A 322 8.04 -27.16 -56.96
C ILE A 322 7.57 -27.48 -58.38
N TYR A 323 6.62 -28.40 -58.50
CA TYR A 323 6.02 -28.78 -59.78
C TYR A 323 4.79 -27.93 -60.12
N LEU A 324 4.55 -27.75 -61.42
CA LEU A 324 3.45 -26.93 -61.94
C LEU A 324 2.08 -27.45 -61.46
N GLY A 325 1.29 -26.59 -60.82
CA GLY A 325 -0.05 -26.88 -60.27
C GLY A 325 -0.08 -27.28 -58.79
N ASP A 326 1.05 -27.54 -58.15
CA ASP A 326 1.11 -27.88 -56.71
C ASP A 326 0.92 -26.63 -55.82
N THR A 327 0.59 -26.83 -54.54
CA THR A 327 0.46 -25.76 -53.53
C THR A 327 1.63 -25.81 -52.54
N ILE A 328 2.19 -24.67 -52.14
CA ILE A 328 3.31 -24.59 -51.19
C ILE A 328 3.14 -23.52 -50.12
N THR A 329 3.68 -23.78 -48.93
CA THR A 329 3.78 -22.81 -47.83
C THR A 329 5.25 -22.52 -47.51
N LEU A 330 5.59 -21.23 -47.46
CA LEU A 330 6.93 -20.71 -47.18
C LEU A 330 6.98 -20.18 -45.74
N ASP A 331 7.76 -20.83 -44.88
CA ASP A 331 7.82 -20.50 -43.45
C ASP A 331 8.67 -19.26 -43.16
N CYS A 332 8.24 -18.41 -42.23
CA CYS A 332 9.07 -17.32 -41.69
C CYS A 332 8.88 -17.14 -40.18
N ASN A 333 9.99 -17.30 -39.44
CA ASN A 333 10.00 -17.20 -37.98
C ASN A 333 11.21 -16.37 -37.50
N ALA A 334 10.95 -15.41 -36.61
CA ALA A 334 11.95 -14.48 -36.10
C ALA A 334 11.73 -14.13 -34.62
N THR A 335 12.82 -13.88 -33.90
CA THR A 335 12.81 -13.47 -32.48
C THR A 335 13.40 -12.08 -32.34
N GLY A 336 12.90 -11.24 -31.44
CA GLY A 336 13.42 -9.91 -31.17
C GLY A 336 12.76 -9.32 -29.94
N ILE A 337 13.36 -8.28 -29.35
CA ILE A 337 12.79 -7.56 -28.20
C ILE A 337 12.65 -6.09 -28.59
N PRO A 338 11.42 -5.57 -28.77
CA PRO A 338 10.12 -6.24 -28.68
C PRO A 338 9.84 -7.25 -29.82
N THR A 339 8.82 -8.10 -29.67
CA THR A 339 8.48 -9.17 -30.66
C THR A 339 8.28 -8.60 -32.07
N PRO A 340 8.91 -9.17 -33.10
CA PRO A 340 8.93 -8.56 -34.43
C PRO A 340 7.69 -8.88 -35.27
N HIS A 341 7.24 -7.88 -36.04
CA HIS A 341 6.17 -8.04 -37.02
C HIS A 341 6.69 -8.67 -38.31
N ILE A 342 5.99 -9.66 -38.85
CA ILE A 342 6.39 -10.40 -40.06
C ILE A 342 5.69 -9.85 -41.31
N SER A 343 6.44 -9.70 -42.40
CA SER A 343 5.91 -9.32 -43.71
C SER A 343 6.65 -10.03 -44.84
N TRP A 344 5.99 -10.22 -45.98
CA TRP A 344 6.59 -10.87 -47.15
C TRP A 344 6.63 -9.94 -48.35
N ILE A 345 7.74 -9.95 -49.07
CA ILE A 345 7.93 -9.27 -50.34
C ILE A 345 7.92 -10.34 -51.44
N LEU A 346 6.99 -10.22 -52.38
CA LEU A 346 6.88 -11.10 -53.54
C LEU A 346 7.94 -10.78 -54.61
N PRO A 347 8.17 -11.66 -55.60
CA PRO A 347 9.09 -11.42 -56.70
C PRO A 347 8.81 -10.15 -57.52
N ASP A 348 7.54 -9.73 -57.60
CA ASP A 348 7.09 -8.51 -58.25
C ASP A 348 7.16 -7.25 -57.37
N ARG A 349 7.77 -7.37 -56.18
CA ARG A 349 7.94 -6.34 -55.15
C ARG A 349 6.67 -5.92 -54.40
N ARG A 350 5.52 -6.56 -54.63
CA ARG A 350 4.35 -6.37 -53.76
C ARG A 350 4.64 -6.90 -52.36
N ILE A 351 4.06 -6.26 -51.33
CA ILE A 351 4.29 -6.60 -49.93
C ILE A 351 3.00 -7.11 -49.28
N VAL A 352 3.03 -8.31 -48.72
CA VAL A 352 1.93 -8.89 -47.92
C VAL A 352 2.25 -8.70 -46.44
N ARG A 353 1.39 -7.97 -45.74
CA ARG A 353 1.52 -7.65 -44.30
C ARG A 353 0.33 -8.10 -43.48
N THR A 354 -0.81 -8.33 -44.12
CA THR A 354 -2.07 -8.68 -43.48
C THR A 354 -2.38 -10.15 -43.67
N VAL A 355 -2.78 -10.81 -42.59
CA VAL A 355 -3.26 -12.18 -42.60
C VAL A 355 -4.56 -12.25 -43.41
N SER A 356 -4.58 -12.99 -44.51
CA SER A 356 -5.73 -13.04 -45.42
C SER A 356 -6.80 -14.01 -44.90
N THR A 357 -8.06 -13.58 -44.89
CA THR A 357 -9.23 -14.39 -44.48
C THR A 357 -10.02 -14.98 -45.66
N ALA A 358 -9.71 -14.59 -46.90
CA ALA A 358 -10.29 -15.12 -48.14
C ALA A 358 -9.29 -16.01 -48.89
N GLU A 359 -9.78 -17.03 -49.61
CA GLU A 359 -8.94 -17.95 -50.39
C GLU A 359 -8.39 -17.28 -51.65
N SER A 360 -7.23 -16.63 -51.54
CA SER A 360 -6.48 -16.07 -52.66
C SER A 360 -5.35 -17.01 -53.11
N HIS A 361 -4.92 -16.87 -54.38
CA HIS A 361 -3.75 -17.57 -54.95
C HIS A 361 -2.52 -17.49 -54.04
N ILE A 362 -2.29 -16.33 -53.43
CA ILE A 362 -1.23 -16.09 -52.43
C ILE A 362 -1.87 -15.55 -51.15
N MET A 363 -1.60 -16.17 -50.00
CA MET A 363 -2.18 -15.82 -48.70
C MET A 363 -1.14 -15.85 -47.56
N LEU A 364 -1.21 -14.87 -46.65
CA LEU A 364 -0.37 -14.83 -45.44
C LEU A 364 -1.13 -15.45 -44.26
N LEU A 365 -0.50 -16.40 -43.57
CA LEU A 365 -1.06 -17.13 -42.43
C LEU A 365 -0.78 -16.40 -41.09
N PRO A 366 -1.58 -16.65 -40.03
CA PRO A 366 -1.41 -16.01 -38.71
C PRO A 366 -0.04 -16.25 -38.07
N ASN A 367 0.62 -17.35 -38.43
CA ASN A 367 1.95 -17.71 -37.96
C ASN A 367 3.09 -17.02 -38.72
N GLY A 368 2.78 -16.09 -39.65
CA GLY A 368 3.75 -15.35 -40.45
C GLY A 368 4.22 -16.05 -41.73
N SER A 369 3.68 -17.22 -42.07
CA SER A 369 4.09 -18.02 -43.26
C SER A 369 3.23 -17.70 -44.50
N LEU A 370 3.81 -17.77 -45.70
CA LEU A 370 3.14 -17.41 -46.96
C LEU A 370 2.74 -18.66 -47.76
N SER A 371 1.46 -18.84 -48.07
CA SER A 371 0.96 -19.97 -48.87
C SER A 371 0.61 -19.54 -50.30
N ILE A 372 1.06 -20.31 -51.30
CA ILE A 372 0.81 -20.13 -52.73
C ILE A 372 0.09 -21.38 -53.26
N LYS A 373 -1.17 -21.25 -53.67
CA LYS A 373 -1.98 -22.33 -54.26
C LYS A 373 -1.72 -22.43 -55.76
N GLU A 374 -1.91 -23.60 -56.37
CA GLU A 374 -1.82 -23.83 -57.83
C GLU A 374 -0.64 -23.15 -58.54
N VAL A 375 0.60 -23.45 -58.11
CA VAL A 375 1.81 -22.74 -58.56
C VAL A 375 2.00 -22.79 -60.07
N THR A 376 2.18 -21.61 -60.66
CA THR A 376 2.40 -21.38 -62.10
C THR A 376 3.83 -20.90 -62.36
N PHE A 377 4.30 -20.94 -63.62
CA PHE A 377 5.64 -20.42 -63.96
C PHE A 377 5.87 -18.95 -63.56
N PRO A 378 4.90 -18.03 -63.64
CA PRO A 378 5.03 -16.67 -63.14
C PRO A 378 5.30 -16.54 -61.63
N ASP A 379 4.90 -17.52 -60.81
CA ASP A 379 5.15 -17.51 -59.37
C ASP A 379 6.63 -17.79 -59.01
N ARG A 380 7.44 -18.18 -60.01
CA ARG A 380 8.88 -18.35 -59.85
C ARG A 380 9.52 -17.02 -59.44
N GLY A 381 10.47 -17.08 -58.53
CA GLY A 381 11.21 -15.89 -58.13
C GLY A 381 11.68 -15.93 -56.68
N SER A 382 12.23 -14.82 -56.23
CA SER A 382 12.76 -14.69 -54.87
C SER A 382 11.75 -13.98 -53.98
N TYR A 383 11.20 -14.72 -53.01
CA TYR A 383 10.31 -14.22 -51.97
C TYR A 383 11.16 -13.83 -50.77
N LYS A 384 10.96 -12.63 -50.22
CA LYS A 384 11.75 -12.15 -49.08
C LYS A 384 10.85 -11.92 -47.88
N CYS A 385 11.07 -12.67 -46.81
CA CYS A 385 10.42 -12.40 -45.54
C CYS A 385 11.22 -11.38 -44.73
N VAL A 386 10.54 -10.40 -44.14
CA VAL A 386 11.11 -9.34 -43.32
C VAL A 386 10.40 -9.31 -41.96
N ALA A 387 11.18 -9.45 -40.90
CA ALA A 387 10.75 -9.29 -39.51
C ALA A 387 11.26 -7.95 -38.98
N SER A 388 10.39 -7.11 -38.43
CA SER A 388 10.76 -5.76 -37.97
C SER A 388 10.23 -5.46 -36.56
N ASN A 389 11.06 -4.84 -35.72
CA ASN A 389 10.67 -4.25 -34.44
C ASN A 389 11.30 -2.84 -34.32
N VAL A 390 11.08 -2.16 -33.19
CA VAL A 390 11.61 -0.80 -32.96
C VAL A 390 13.14 -0.70 -32.91
N ALA A 391 13.86 -1.82 -32.79
CA ALA A 391 15.32 -1.87 -32.73
C ALA A 391 15.99 -2.18 -34.08
N GLY A 392 15.24 -2.68 -35.07
CA GLY A 392 15.75 -2.98 -36.40
C GLY A 392 14.85 -3.94 -37.18
N ALA A 393 15.35 -4.43 -38.31
CA ALA A 393 14.68 -5.43 -39.12
C ALA A 393 15.67 -6.47 -39.64
N ASP A 394 15.24 -7.73 -39.71
CA ASP A 394 16.01 -8.82 -40.29
C ASP A 394 15.19 -9.53 -41.37
N SER A 395 15.85 -10.16 -42.34
CA SER A 395 15.18 -10.77 -43.47
C SER A 395 15.82 -12.06 -43.95
N LEU A 396 15.01 -12.94 -44.52
CA LEU A 396 15.44 -14.15 -45.23
C LEU A 396 14.81 -14.19 -46.62
N THR A 397 15.50 -14.85 -47.55
CA THR A 397 15.08 -14.96 -48.95
C THR A 397 14.85 -16.43 -49.30
N VAL A 398 13.73 -16.72 -49.96
CA VAL A 398 13.38 -18.03 -50.50
C VAL A 398 13.25 -17.92 -52.01
N LYS A 399 14.07 -18.64 -52.77
CA LYS A 399 13.99 -18.69 -54.23
C LYS A 399 13.19 -19.90 -54.66
N LEU A 400 12.01 -19.63 -55.21
CA LEU A 400 11.09 -20.64 -55.71
C LEU A 400 11.40 -20.92 -57.18
N GLN A 401 11.73 -22.17 -57.48
CA GLN A 401 11.89 -22.70 -58.83
C GLN A 401 10.66 -23.54 -59.19
N VAL A 402 10.08 -23.28 -60.35
CA VAL A 402 8.92 -24.03 -60.86
C VAL A 402 9.38 -24.86 -62.05
N SER A 403 9.19 -26.19 -61.99
CA SER A 403 9.59 -27.10 -63.06
C SER A 403 8.44 -28.02 -63.51
N PRO A 404 8.33 -28.33 -64.81
CA PRO A 404 7.40 -29.35 -65.29
C PRO A 404 7.97 -30.77 -65.05
N LEU A 405 7.10 -31.76 -64.81
CA LEU A 405 7.49 -33.15 -64.57
C LEU A 405 6.95 -34.04 -65.71
N PRO A 406 7.80 -34.76 -66.47
CA PRO A 406 7.31 -35.75 -67.43
C PRO A 406 6.56 -36.89 -66.71
N PRO A 407 5.67 -37.63 -67.40
CA PRO A 407 4.91 -38.69 -66.78
C PRO A 407 5.86 -39.78 -66.32
N ILE A 408 5.77 -40.16 -65.05
CA ILE A 408 6.47 -41.31 -64.48
C ILE A 408 5.40 -42.29 -64.04
N ILE A 409 5.31 -43.40 -64.76
CA ILE A 409 4.44 -44.52 -64.37
C ILE A 409 5.00 -45.08 -63.05
N GLN A 410 4.13 -45.17 -62.05
CA GLN A 410 4.51 -45.54 -60.69
C GLN A 410 4.76 -47.04 -60.52
N GLN A 411 4.18 -47.84 -61.41
CA GLN A 411 4.41 -49.28 -61.45
C GLN A 411 5.65 -49.62 -62.29
N GLU A 412 6.14 -50.85 -62.13
CA GLU A 412 7.33 -51.34 -62.82
C GLU A 412 7.21 -51.26 -64.35
N LYS A 413 8.33 -50.94 -65.01
CA LYS A 413 8.40 -50.73 -66.47
C LYS A 413 8.09 -52.01 -67.26
N VAL A 414 8.40 -53.18 -66.70
CA VAL A 414 8.03 -54.49 -67.25
C VAL A 414 7.60 -55.38 -66.08
N GLU A 415 6.40 -55.96 -66.14
CA GLU A 415 5.82 -56.79 -65.08
C GLU A 415 5.33 -58.11 -65.68
N ASN A 416 5.74 -59.26 -65.13
CA ASN A 416 5.28 -60.56 -65.61
C ASN A 416 4.30 -61.12 -64.60
N ILE A 417 3.03 -61.27 -64.99
CA ILE A 417 1.97 -61.72 -64.11
C ILE A 417 1.51 -63.10 -64.55
N SER A 418 1.60 -64.09 -63.68
CA SER A 418 1.02 -65.41 -63.90
C SER A 418 -0.22 -65.58 -63.02
N LEU A 419 -1.41 -65.82 -63.59
CA LEU A 419 -2.64 -66.02 -62.83
C LEU A 419 -3.30 -67.38 -63.04
N PRO A 420 -4.09 -67.91 -62.09
CA PRO A 420 -4.82 -69.15 -62.31
C PRO A 420 -6.02 -68.98 -63.25
N GLN A 421 -6.32 -70.02 -64.04
CA GLN A 421 -7.46 -69.99 -64.97
C GLN A 421 -8.76 -69.55 -64.26
N SER A 422 -9.61 -68.80 -64.97
CA SER A 422 -10.91 -68.30 -64.53
C SER A 422 -10.89 -67.21 -63.45
N HIS A 423 -9.72 -66.70 -63.07
CA HIS A 423 -9.63 -65.53 -62.18
C HIS A 423 -9.70 -64.24 -62.99
N SER A 424 -10.15 -63.15 -62.37
CA SER A 424 -10.15 -61.83 -63.02
C SER A 424 -8.98 -61.02 -62.47
N ILE A 425 -8.37 -60.16 -63.29
CA ILE A 425 -7.22 -59.37 -62.88
C ILE A 425 -7.41 -57.89 -63.18
N PHE A 426 -6.96 -57.06 -62.23
CA PHE A 426 -6.82 -55.62 -62.37
C PHE A 426 -5.33 -55.30 -62.54
N ILE A 427 -4.99 -54.70 -63.65
CA ILE A 427 -3.64 -54.32 -64.03
C ILE A 427 -3.59 -52.78 -63.95
N HIS A 428 -3.01 -52.26 -62.87
CA HIS A 428 -2.99 -50.83 -62.57
C HIS A 428 -1.97 -50.08 -63.42
N CYS A 429 -2.36 -48.96 -64.00
CA CYS A 429 -1.41 -48.02 -64.56
C CYS A 429 -1.75 -46.62 -64.06
N SER A 430 -0.95 -46.12 -63.12
CA SER A 430 -1.01 -44.76 -62.62
C SER A 430 0.32 -44.07 -62.89
N ALA A 431 0.25 -42.81 -63.33
CA ALA A 431 1.44 -42.03 -63.62
C ALA A 431 1.38 -40.67 -62.94
N LYS A 432 2.51 -40.27 -62.35
CA LYS A 432 2.71 -38.94 -61.79
C LYS A 432 3.40 -38.08 -62.82
N GLY A 433 2.82 -36.94 -63.16
CA GLY A 433 3.39 -35.95 -64.06
C GLY A 433 2.75 -34.60 -63.79
N ALA A 434 3.43 -33.52 -64.15
CA ALA A 434 2.97 -32.15 -63.98
C ALA A 434 3.14 -31.41 -65.31
N PRO A 435 2.07 -31.20 -66.10
CA PRO A 435 0.64 -31.46 -65.80
C PRO A 435 0.26 -32.95 -65.71
N PRO A 436 -0.87 -33.31 -65.07
CA PRO A 436 -1.32 -34.70 -64.91
C PRO A 436 -1.42 -35.45 -66.26
N PRO A 437 -0.82 -36.65 -66.39
CA PRO A 437 -0.80 -37.38 -67.65
C PRO A 437 -2.09 -38.15 -67.93
N THR A 438 -2.44 -38.24 -69.22
CA THR A 438 -3.54 -39.10 -69.70
C THR A 438 -3.03 -40.52 -69.93
N ILE A 439 -3.88 -41.51 -69.63
CA ILE A 439 -3.50 -42.94 -69.62
C ILE A 439 -4.29 -43.69 -70.69
N ARG A 440 -3.60 -44.54 -71.47
CA ARG A 440 -4.23 -45.45 -72.45
C ARG A 440 -3.53 -46.81 -72.46
N TRP A 441 -4.27 -47.85 -72.80
CA TRP A 441 -3.76 -49.22 -72.89
C TRP A 441 -3.68 -49.71 -74.33
N VAL A 442 -2.66 -50.50 -74.64
CA VAL A 442 -2.47 -51.21 -75.89
C VAL A 442 -2.49 -52.71 -75.57
N LEU A 443 -3.45 -53.44 -76.14
CA LEU A 443 -3.61 -54.88 -75.93
C LEU A 443 -2.60 -55.68 -76.77
N SER A 444 -2.54 -57.01 -76.57
CA SER A 444 -1.61 -57.90 -77.27
C SER A 444 -1.81 -57.98 -78.78
N ASP A 445 -3.03 -57.70 -79.25
CA ASP A 445 -3.39 -57.62 -80.68
C ASP A 445 -3.12 -56.24 -81.30
N GLY A 446 -2.60 -55.28 -80.51
CA GLY A 446 -2.33 -53.91 -80.94
C GLY A 446 -3.50 -52.93 -80.77
N THR A 447 -4.67 -53.39 -80.31
CA THR A 447 -5.84 -52.54 -80.08
C THR A 447 -5.58 -51.52 -78.97
N GLN A 448 -5.92 -50.26 -79.22
CA GLN A 448 -5.78 -49.18 -78.23
C GLN A 448 -7.11 -48.90 -77.53
N VAL A 449 -7.12 -48.98 -76.20
CA VAL A 449 -8.31 -48.81 -75.36
C VAL A 449 -8.12 -47.60 -74.45
N ARG A 450 -9.06 -46.65 -74.53
CA ARG A 450 -9.07 -45.44 -73.68
C ARG A 450 -9.82 -45.71 -72.36
N PRO A 451 -9.63 -44.86 -71.33
CA PRO A 451 -10.42 -44.95 -70.11
C PRO A 451 -11.92 -44.88 -70.40
N SER A 452 -12.69 -45.67 -69.64
CA SER A 452 -14.14 -45.85 -69.77
C SER A 452 -14.61 -46.58 -71.04
N GLN A 453 -13.74 -47.34 -71.71
CA GLN A 453 -14.05 -48.10 -72.93
C GLN A 453 -13.90 -49.62 -72.72
N PHE A 454 -14.81 -50.41 -73.31
CA PHE A 454 -14.74 -51.89 -73.36
C PHE A 454 -14.06 -52.38 -74.65
N ALA A 455 -13.34 -53.49 -74.57
CA ALA A 455 -12.74 -54.21 -75.69
C ALA A 455 -12.88 -55.73 -75.52
N ASN A 456 -13.04 -56.46 -76.62
CA ASN A 456 -13.12 -57.94 -76.68
C ASN A 456 -14.15 -58.62 -75.73
N GLY A 457 -15.13 -57.87 -75.18
CA GLY A 457 -16.22 -58.38 -74.35
C GLY A 457 -15.86 -58.69 -72.88
N ASN A 458 -14.60 -58.96 -72.56
CA ASN A 458 -14.11 -59.27 -71.21
C ASN A 458 -13.08 -58.25 -70.67
N ILE A 459 -12.67 -57.26 -71.46
CA ILE A 459 -11.65 -56.26 -71.09
C ILE A 459 -12.27 -54.86 -70.95
N PHE A 460 -11.94 -54.15 -69.86
CA PHE A 460 -12.41 -52.78 -69.58
C PHE A 460 -11.30 -51.92 -68.98
N VAL A 461 -11.20 -50.64 -69.37
CA VAL A 461 -10.29 -49.69 -68.72
C VAL A 461 -11.08 -48.72 -67.86
N PHE A 462 -10.79 -48.68 -66.56
CA PHE A 462 -11.42 -47.75 -65.63
C PHE A 462 -10.93 -46.29 -65.84
N PRO A 463 -11.72 -45.29 -65.42
CA PRO A 463 -11.32 -43.87 -65.47
C PRO A 463 -9.98 -43.57 -64.80
N ASN A 464 -9.60 -44.35 -63.79
CA ASN A 464 -8.33 -44.23 -63.07
C ASN A 464 -7.12 -44.84 -63.81
N GLY A 465 -7.28 -45.29 -65.06
CA GLY A 465 -6.22 -45.88 -65.88
C GLY A 465 -5.96 -47.38 -65.65
N THR A 466 -6.74 -48.06 -64.81
CA THR A 466 -6.59 -49.49 -64.53
C THR A 466 -7.25 -50.35 -65.60
N LEU A 467 -6.52 -51.29 -66.18
CA LEU A 467 -7.06 -52.30 -67.11
C LEU A 467 -7.64 -53.47 -66.30
N TYR A 468 -8.85 -53.90 -66.62
CA TYR A 468 -9.52 -55.03 -65.99
C TYR A 468 -9.82 -56.10 -67.01
N ILE A 469 -9.37 -57.33 -66.74
CA ILE A 469 -9.61 -58.51 -67.57
C ILE A 469 -10.44 -59.49 -66.75
N ARG A 470 -11.67 -59.76 -67.19
CA ARG A 470 -12.63 -60.63 -66.50
C ARG A 470 -12.50 -62.07 -66.97
N ASN A 471 -12.53 -63.02 -66.03
CA ASN A 471 -12.50 -64.48 -66.27
C ASN A 471 -11.37 -64.92 -67.22
N SER A 472 -10.13 -64.74 -66.80
CA SER A 472 -8.93 -64.98 -67.60
C SER A 472 -8.88 -66.40 -68.17
N SER A 473 -8.69 -66.46 -69.48
CA SER A 473 -8.55 -67.68 -70.28
C SER A 473 -7.14 -67.74 -70.87
N PRO A 474 -6.71 -68.90 -71.40
CA PRO A 474 -5.45 -69.00 -72.12
C PRO A 474 -5.34 -68.05 -73.34
N ARG A 475 -6.44 -67.45 -73.81
CA ARG A 475 -6.44 -66.47 -74.92
C ARG A 475 -6.04 -65.06 -74.49
N ASP A 476 -6.13 -64.78 -73.19
CA ASP A 476 -5.77 -63.48 -72.64
C ASP A 476 -4.25 -63.39 -72.36
N ILE A 477 -3.51 -64.48 -72.60
CA ILE A 477 -2.05 -64.56 -72.53
C ILE A 477 -1.44 -63.61 -73.56
N GLY A 478 -0.51 -62.76 -73.12
CA GLY A 478 0.15 -61.84 -74.03
C GLY A 478 0.71 -60.60 -73.35
N LYS A 479 1.20 -59.69 -74.19
CA LYS A 479 1.84 -58.44 -73.78
C LYS A 479 0.84 -57.29 -73.81
N TYR A 480 0.65 -56.61 -72.68
CA TYR A 480 -0.18 -55.41 -72.54
C TYR A 480 0.70 -54.20 -72.23
N GLU A 481 0.52 -53.10 -72.95
CA GLU A 481 1.35 -51.91 -72.78
C GLU A 481 0.50 -50.71 -72.35
N CYS A 482 0.80 -50.13 -71.19
CA CYS A 482 0.20 -48.89 -70.77
C CYS A 482 1.11 -47.71 -71.09
N ILE A 483 0.51 -46.66 -71.65
CA ILE A 483 1.19 -45.44 -72.03
C ILE A 483 0.54 -44.28 -71.28
N ALA A 484 1.35 -43.57 -70.50
CA ALA A 484 0.96 -42.35 -69.82
C ALA A 484 1.67 -41.15 -70.47
N ALA A 485 0.91 -40.17 -70.94
CA ALA A 485 1.44 -39.03 -71.70
C ALA A 485 0.91 -37.69 -71.16
N ASN A 486 1.80 -36.72 -70.99
CA ASN A 486 1.46 -35.31 -70.80
C ASN A 486 2.25 -34.47 -71.82
N VAL A 487 2.04 -33.15 -71.81
CA VAL A 487 2.71 -32.21 -72.74
C VAL A 487 4.24 -32.18 -72.61
N VAL A 488 4.81 -32.78 -71.56
CA VAL A 488 6.24 -32.78 -71.23
C VAL A 488 6.92 -34.08 -71.69
N GLY A 489 6.19 -35.19 -71.82
CA GLY A 489 6.73 -36.47 -72.27
C GLY A 489 5.74 -37.63 -72.19
N ALA A 490 6.23 -38.85 -72.43
CA ALA A 490 5.45 -40.07 -72.30
C ALA A 490 6.26 -41.19 -71.64
N ALA A 491 5.64 -41.91 -70.70
CA ALA A 491 6.18 -43.12 -70.10
C ALA A 491 5.35 -44.34 -70.53
N ARG A 492 6.02 -45.49 -70.62
CA ARG A 492 5.41 -46.78 -70.97
C ARG A 492 5.74 -47.86 -69.95
N ARG A 493 4.77 -48.70 -69.62
CA ARG A 493 4.95 -49.95 -68.88
C ARG A 493 4.39 -51.12 -69.67
N ILE A 494 5.07 -52.26 -69.61
CA ILE A 494 4.71 -53.49 -70.31
C ILE A 494 4.32 -54.54 -69.26
N VAL A 495 3.25 -55.29 -69.49
CA VAL A 495 2.80 -56.39 -68.63
C VAL A 495 2.68 -57.66 -69.47
N HIS A 496 3.41 -58.71 -69.13
CA HIS A 496 3.25 -60.03 -69.75
C HIS A 496 2.36 -60.90 -68.88
N LEU A 497 1.20 -61.32 -69.39
CA LEU A 497 0.24 -62.16 -68.67
C LEU A 497 0.39 -63.64 -69.07
N ASP A 498 0.54 -64.53 -68.10
CA ASP A 498 0.62 -66.00 -68.22
C ASP A 498 -0.44 -66.67 -67.31
N VAL A 499 -0.85 -67.94 -67.57
CA VAL A 499 -1.94 -68.60 -66.80
C VAL A 499 -1.56 -70.02 -66.27
N LYS A 500 -1.46 -70.26 -64.93
CA LYS A 500 -0.91 -71.51 -64.27
C LYS A 500 -1.71 -72.05 -63.03
N LYS A 501 -1.57 -73.33 -62.59
CA LYS A 501 -2.43 -73.99 -61.54
C LYS A 501 -1.71 -74.92 -60.49
N TYR A 502 -1.66 -74.64 -59.14
CA TYR A 502 -1.13 -75.52 -58.00
C TYR A 502 -1.45 -75.07 -56.51
N PRO A 503 -1.34 -75.91 -55.41
CA PRO A 503 -1.66 -75.63 -53.96
C PRO A 503 -0.48 -75.21 -53.00
N LEU A 504 -0.74 -74.62 -51.79
CA LEU A 504 0.19 -73.77 -50.98
C LEU A 504 0.24 -73.95 -49.43
N ASN A 505 1.40 -73.67 -48.79
CA ASN A 505 1.60 -73.67 -47.31
C ASN A 505 1.01 -72.42 -46.59
N ALA A 506 0.83 -72.50 -45.27
CA ALA A 506 0.43 -71.35 -44.44
C ALA A 506 1.50 -70.26 -44.41
N LYS A 507 1.14 -69.03 -44.80
CA LYS A 507 2.02 -67.85 -44.79
C LYS A 507 1.25 -66.61 -44.34
N ILE A 508 1.81 -65.84 -43.41
CA ILE A 508 1.24 -64.56 -42.97
C ILE A 508 1.42 -63.55 -44.11
N THR A 509 0.30 -63.04 -44.63
CA THR A 509 0.26 -62.14 -45.79
C THR A 509 0.15 -60.68 -45.40
N ALA A 510 -0.44 -60.39 -44.25
CA ALA A 510 -0.54 -59.03 -43.72
C ALA A 510 -0.64 -59.06 -42.19
N SER A 511 -0.08 -58.05 -41.53
CA SER A 511 -0.26 -57.81 -40.10
C SER A 511 -0.31 -56.32 -39.81
N SER A 512 -0.73 -55.95 -38.60
CA SER A 512 -0.51 -54.62 -38.06
C SER A 512 1.00 -54.26 -38.04
N PRO A 513 1.35 -52.97 -37.96
CA PRO A 513 2.75 -52.52 -37.92
C PRO A 513 3.55 -53.19 -36.80
N GLN A 514 4.82 -53.52 -37.08
CA GLN A 514 5.72 -54.20 -36.11
C GLN A 514 5.92 -53.42 -34.80
N LYS A 515 5.66 -52.11 -34.80
CA LYS A 515 5.57 -51.29 -33.59
C LYS A 515 4.21 -50.61 -33.58
N THR A 516 3.42 -50.86 -32.55
CA THR A 516 2.10 -50.25 -32.37
C THR A 516 2.07 -49.56 -31.01
N ASP A 517 1.83 -48.24 -31.01
CA ASP A 517 1.72 -47.45 -29.79
C ASP A 517 0.24 -47.25 -29.45
N VAL A 518 -0.14 -47.52 -28.20
CA VAL A 518 -1.53 -47.41 -27.73
C VAL A 518 -1.58 -46.67 -26.39
N SER A 519 -2.53 -45.75 -26.21
CA SER A 519 -2.68 -45.04 -24.93
C SER A 519 -3.26 -45.94 -23.85
N TYR A 520 -2.80 -45.79 -22.60
CA TYR A 520 -3.36 -46.50 -21.43
C TYR A 520 -4.89 -46.30 -21.33
N GLY A 521 -5.64 -47.37 -21.08
CA GLY A 521 -7.10 -47.41 -21.07
C GLY A 521 -7.76 -47.41 -22.47
N GLY A 522 -6.97 -47.22 -23.53
CA GLY A 522 -7.42 -47.30 -24.92
C GLY A 522 -7.74 -48.72 -25.37
N THR A 523 -8.15 -48.86 -26.63
CA THR A 523 -8.40 -50.17 -27.25
C THR A 523 -7.27 -50.49 -28.22
N LEU A 524 -6.50 -51.53 -27.93
CA LEU A 524 -5.46 -52.06 -28.82
C LEU A 524 -6.11 -53.00 -29.82
N ARG A 525 -5.89 -52.76 -31.12
CA ARG A 525 -6.35 -53.62 -32.20
C ARG A 525 -5.16 -54.06 -33.04
N LEU A 526 -4.87 -55.36 -33.02
CA LEU A 526 -3.83 -55.99 -33.82
C LEU A 526 -4.49 -56.92 -34.85
N GLU A 527 -4.13 -56.76 -36.10
CA GLU A 527 -4.63 -57.55 -37.21
C GLU A 527 -3.53 -58.47 -37.71
N CYS A 528 -3.91 -59.69 -38.08
CA CYS A 528 -3.02 -60.65 -38.70
C CYS A 528 -3.85 -61.48 -39.67
N SER A 529 -3.35 -61.62 -40.88
CA SER A 529 -4.00 -62.30 -41.99
C SER A 529 -3.00 -63.28 -42.59
N ALA A 530 -3.44 -64.50 -42.87
CA ALA A 530 -2.60 -65.55 -43.44
C ALA A 530 -3.34 -66.30 -44.54
N ALA A 531 -2.59 -66.75 -45.53
CA ALA A 531 -3.08 -67.51 -46.68
C ALA A 531 -2.35 -68.86 -46.75
N GLY A 532 -3.05 -69.88 -47.23
CA GLY A 532 -2.55 -71.24 -47.40
C GLY A 532 -3.68 -72.15 -47.88
N ASP A 533 -3.34 -73.26 -48.50
CA ASP A 533 -4.28 -74.27 -49.00
C ASP A 533 -3.92 -75.64 -48.41
N PRO A 534 -4.63 -76.11 -47.36
CA PRO A 534 -5.87 -75.57 -46.80
C PRO A 534 -5.67 -74.32 -45.93
N TRP A 535 -6.75 -73.56 -45.71
CA TRP A 535 -6.73 -72.28 -44.99
C TRP A 535 -6.11 -72.39 -43.58
N PRO A 536 -5.12 -71.53 -43.23
CA PRO A 536 -4.45 -71.56 -41.94
C PRO A 536 -5.30 -70.97 -40.81
N ARG A 537 -5.21 -71.57 -39.61
CA ARG A 537 -5.77 -71.02 -38.36
C ARG A 537 -4.81 -70.01 -37.76
N ILE A 538 -5.33 -68.86 -37.35
CA ILE A 538 -4.56 -67.78 -36.72
C ILE A 538 -4.72 -67.86 -35.19
N MET A 539 -3.59 -67.82 -34.50
CA MET A 539 -3.47 -67.83 -33.04
C MET A 539 -2.54 -66.70 -32.59
N TRP A 540 -2.84 -66.10 -31.43
CA TRP A 540 -2.02 -65.05 -30.86
C TRP A 540 -1.35 -65.50 -29.57
N ARG A 541 -0.07 -65.19 -29.41
CA ARG A 541 0.64 -65.25 -28.13
C ARG A 541 0.74 -63.86 -27.54
N LEU A 542 0.17 -63.69 -26.36
CA LEU A 542 0.27 -62.45 -25.58
C LEU A 542 1.66 -62.34 -24.93
N PRO A 543 2.09 -61.14 -24.50
CA PRO A 543 3.34 -60.93 -23.75
C PRO A 543 3.44 -61.77 -22.47
N SER A 544 2.29 -62.06 -21.85
CA SER A 544 2.16 -62.99 -20.71
C SER A 544 2.47 -64.46 -21.05
N LYS A 545 2.86 -64.74 -22.30
CA LYS A 545 3.11 -66.06 -22.91
C LYS A 545 1.85 -66.92 -23.08
N ARG A 546 0.66 -66.43 -22.70
CA ARG A 546 -0.61 -67.12 -22.89
C ARG A 546 -1.04 -67.06 -24.36
N LEU A 547 -1.64 -68.15 -24.84
CA LEU A 547 -2.18 -68.26 -26.20
C LEU A 547 -3.67 -67.95 -26.21
N VAL A 548 -4.12 -67.14 -27.16
CA VAL A 548 -5.53 -66.79 -27.35
C VAL A 548 -5.90 -66.93 -28.82
N ASP A 549 -7.13 -67.41 -29.08
CA ASP A 549 -7.67 -67.58 -30.43
C ASP A 549 -9.18 -67.35 -30.45
N SER A 550 -9.82 -67.47 -31.62
CA SER A 550 -11.25 -67.14 -31.77
C SER A 550 -12.21 -67.98 -30.92
N PHE A 551 -11.76 -69.12 -30.37
CA PHE A 551 -12.58 -70.03 -29.55
C PHE A 551 -12.23 -69.95 -28.07
N PHE A 552 -11.05 -69.43 -27.72
CA PHE A 552 -10.55 -69.45 -26.35
C PHE A 552 -9.85 -68.13 -25.97
N SER A 553 -10.44 -67.40 -25.01
CA SER A 553 -9.82 -66.23 -24.35
C SER A 553 -9.98 -66.32 -22.83
N PHE A 554 -8.89 -66.02 -22.10
CA PHE A 554 -8.82 -66.08 -20.64
C PHE A 554 -9.27 -64.78 -19.94
N ASP A 555 -9.45 -63.68 -20.68
CA ASP A 555 -9.73 -62.35 -20.14
C ASP A 555 -10.86 -61.72 -20.97
N SER A 556 -11.94 -61.28 -20.32
CA SER A 556 -13.09 -60.65 -20.99
C SER A 556 -12.73 -59.39 -21.77
N ARG A 557 -11.59 -58.76 -21.45
CA ARG A 557 -11.04 -57.60 -22.17
C ARG A 557 -10.35 -57.97 -23.48
N ILE A 558 -9.89 -59.21 -23.62
CA ILE A 558 -9.11 -59.68 -24.75
C ILE A 558 -10.01 -60.53 -25.65
N LYS A 559 -10.30 -60.07 -26.87
CA LYS A 559 -11.15 -60.75 -27.84
C LYS A 559 -10.39 -61.00 -29.13
N THR A 560 -10.37 -62.24 -29.54
CA THR A 560 -9.80 -62.73 -30.79
C THR A 560 -10.93 -63.11 -31.74
N PHE A 561 -10.83 -62.69 -32.99
CA PHE A 561 -11.85 -62.90 -34.00
C PHE A 561 -11.35 -63.89 -35.06
N ALA A 562 -12.27 -64.61 -35.71
CA ALA A 562 -11.96 -65.63 -36.71
C ALA A 562 -11.22 -65.07 -37.94
N ASN A 563 -11.34 -63.77 -38.19
CA ASN A 563 -10.59 -63.05 -39.22
C ASN A 563 -9.13 -62.73 -38.82
N GLY A 564 -8.65 -63.24 -37.68
CA GLY A 564 -7.28 -63.06 -37.19
C GLY A 564 -7.04 -61.76 -36.40
N THR A 565 -8.06 -60.93 -36.18
CA THR A 565 -7.94 -59.72 -35.35
C THR A 565 -7.93 -60.05 -33.86
N LEU A 566 -6.98 -59.47 -33.13
CA LEU A 566 -6.92 -59.41 -31.67
C LEU A 566 -7.29 -57.99 -31.21
N ILE A 567 -8.27 -57.89 -30.32
CA ILE A 567 -8.68 -56.63 -29.68
C ILE A 567 -8.50 -56.76 -28.17
N ILE A 568 -7.80 -55.80 -27.57
CA ILE A 568 -7.70 -55.66 -26.11
C ILE A 568 -8.36 -54.34 -25.71
N TYR A 569 -9.46 -54.43 -24.98
CA TYR A 569 -10.15 -53.27 -24.41
C TYR A 569 -9.49 -52.86 -23.08
N SER A 570 -9.44 -51.55 -22.81
CA SER A 570 -8.87 -51.00 -21.58
C SER A 570 -7.43 -51.48 -21.32
N VAL A 571 -6.55 -51.17 -22.26
CA VAL A 571 -5.14 -51.58 -22.27
C VAL A 571 -4.40 -51.05 -21.05
N THR A 572 -3.63 -51.90 -20.38
CA THR A 572 -2.83 -51.57 -19.20
C THR A 572 -1.33 -51.69 -19.49
N GLU A 573 -0.48 -51.25 -18.58
CA GLU A 573 0.98 -51.43 -18.68
C GLU A 573 1.43 -52.89 -18.83
N LYS A 574 0.65 -53.85 -18.32
CA LYS A 574 0.92 -55.29 -18.41
C LYS A 574 0.67 -55.87 -19.80
N ASP A 575 -0.10 -55.14 -20.60
CA ASP A 575 -0.40 -55.48 -21.99
C ASP A 575 0.70 -54.95 -22.93
N ALA A 576 1.71 -54.23 -22.43
CA ALA A 576 2.89 -53.83 -23.20
C ALA A 576 3.84 -55.01 -23.41
N GLY A 577 4.45 -55.10 -24.58
CA GLY A 577 5.43 -56.15 -24.91
C GLY A 577 5.23 -56.75 -26.29
N ASP A 578 5.82 -57.92 -26.50
CA ASP A 578 5.85 -58.58 -27.80
C ASP A 578 4.68 -59.55 -27.94
N TYR A 579 3.84 -59.31 -28.94
CA TYR A 579 2.74 -60.16 -29.36
C TYR A 579 3.18 -60.99 -30.56
N LEU A 580 2.94 -62.30 -30.54
CA LEU A 580 3.26 -63.18 -31.65
C LEU A 580 1.98 -63.60 -32.36
N CYS A 581 1.81 -63.21 -33.62
CA CYS A 581 0.81 -63.85 -34.48
C CYS A 581 1.40 -65.14 -35.05
N MET A 582 0.64 -66.23 -34.99
CA MET A 582 1.00 -67.53 -35.55
C MET A 582 -0.10 -68.02 -36.47
N ALA A 583 0.25 -68.36 -37.71
CA ALA A 583 -0.65 -68.95 -38.69
C ALA A 583 -0.24 -70.39 -38.97
N ARG A 584 -1.15 -71.34 -38.77
CA ARG A 584 -0.89 -72.79 -38.87
C ARG A 584 -1.84 -73.46 -39.84
N ASN A 585 -1.33 -74.17 -40.84
CA ASN A 585 -2.10 -75.17 -41.61
C ASN A 585 -1.41 -76.53 -41.58
N LYS A 586 -2.08 -77.57 -42.10
CA LYS A 586 -1.56 -78.95 -42.07
C LYS A 586 -0.21 -79.15 -42.79
N LEU A 587 0.24 -78.18 -43.60
CA LEU A 587 1.48 -78.23 -44.38
C LEU A 587 2.61 -77.36 -43.79
N GLY A 588 2.32 -76.49 -42.82
CA GLY A 588 3.35 -75.66 -42.18
C GLY A 588 2.79 -74.54 -41.30
N ASP A 589 3.70 -73.90 -40.56
CA ASP A 589 3.43 -72.77 -39.68
C ASP A 589 4.26 -71.55 -40.11
N ASP A 590 3.70 -70.36 -39.91
CA ASP A 590 4.39 -69.08 -40.06
C ASP A 590 4.10 -68.17 -38.86
N TYR A 591 5.04 -67.32 -38.47
CA TYR A 591 4.92 -66.47 -37.28
C TYR A 591 5.51 -65.06 -37.47
N MET A 592 4.90 -64.07 -36.82
CA MET A 592 5.30 -62.66 -36.88
C MET A 592 5.22 -62.00 -35.49
N VAL A 593 6.26 -61.27 -35.11
CA VAL A 593 6.32 -60.53 -33.83
C VAL A 593 5.87 -59.08 -34.04
N LEU A 594 4.91 -58.64 -33.22
CA LEU A 594 4.41 -57.27 -33.14
C LEU A 594 4.71 -56.71 -31.75
N LYS A 595 5.47 -55.62 -31.69
CA LYS A 595 5.82 -54.96 -30.44
C LYS A 595 4.81 -53.86 -30.12
N VAL A 596 4.20 -53.93 -28.94
CA VAL A 596 3.23 -52.94 -28.48
C VAL A 596 3.83 -52.12 -27.35
N ASN A 597 3.85 -50.80 -27.51
CA ASN A 597 4.19 -49.88 -26.44
C ASN A 597 2.93 -49.19 -25.92
N VAL A 598 2.80 -49.12 -24.59
CA VAL A 598 1.70 -48.42 -23.96
C VAL A 598 2.15 -47.01 -23.61
N MET A 599 1.57 -46.03 -24.30
CA MET A 599 1.90 -44.61 -24.15
C MET A 599 1.20 -44.07 -22.90
N MET A 600 2.01 -43.75 -21.89
CA MET A 600 1.59 -43.11 -20.65
C MET A 600 2.16 -41.68 -20.58
N LYS A 601 1.37 -40.72 -20.10
CA LYS A 601 1.77 -39.31 -19.94
C LYS A 601 1.90 -39.00 -18.44
N ALA A 602 3.03 -38.43 -18.04
CA ALA A 602 3.26 -37.95 -16.67
C ALA A 602 2.18 -36.93 -16.25
N ALA A 603 1.83 -36.93 -14.96
CA ALA A 603 0.96 -35.92 -14.38
C ALA A 603 1.56 -34.53 -14.61
N LYS A 604 0.75 -33.59 -15.08
CA LYS A 604 1.13 -32.21 -15.33
C LYS A 604 -0.04 -31.27 -15.02
N ILE A 605 0.20 -30.32 -14.13
CA ILE A 605 -0.75 -29.28 -13.74
C ILE A 605 -0.84 -28.25 -14.87
N GLN A 606 -2.05 -27.97 -15.37
CA GLN A 606 -2.26 -27.17 -16.57
C GLN A 606 -1.88 -25.69 -16.38
N PHE A 607 -2.16 -25.14 -15.20
CA PHE A 607 -1.98 -23.72 -14.89
C PHE A 607 -1.16 -23.56 -13.61
N LYS A 608 0.15 -23.32 -13.75
CA LYS A 608 1.05 -22.97 -12.64
C LYS A 608 1.32 -21.46 -12.64
N ASN A 609 0.30 -20.66 -12.42
CA ASN A 609 0.54 -19.24 -12.23
C ASN A 609 0.90 -19.01 -10.76
N ASP A 610 2.06 -18.41 -10.49
CA ASP A 610 2.47 -17.90 -9.18
C ASP A 610 1.56 -16.72 -8.77
N ILE A 611 0.35 -17.03 -8.28
CA ILE A 611 -0.62 -16.03 -7.87
C ILE A 611 -0.68 -16.01 -6.35
N ASP A 612 -0.17 -14.94 -5.75
CA ASP A 612 -0.45 -14.57 -4.37
C ASP A 612 -1.97 -14.34 -4.20
N HIS A 613 -2.67 -15.27 -3.55
CA HIS A 613 -4.11 -15.17 -3.29
C HIS A 613 -4.35 -14.27 -2.08
N LYS A 614 -4.98 -13.11 -2.31
CA LYS A 614 -5.32 -12.17 -1.25
C LYS A 614 -6.78 -12.33 -0.84
N VAL A 615 -7.02 -12.79 0.38
CA VAL A 615 -8.38 -13.04 0.90
C VAL A 615 -8.63 -12.15 2.11
N THR A 616 -9.82 -11.55 2.19
CA THR A 616 -10.22 -10.74 3.36
C THR A 616 -10.53 -11.63 4.55
N TYR A 617 -10.23 -11.17 5.77
CA TYR A 617 -10.58 -11.87 7.00
C TYR A 617 -12.09 -12.23 7.02
N GLY A 618 -12.41 -13.51 7.20
CA GLY A 618 -13.78 -14.06 7.15
C GLY A 618 -14.34 -14.34 5.75
N GLY A 619 -13.54 -14.21 4.67
CA GLY A 619 -13.94 -14.58 3.30
C GLY A 619 -13.62 -16.02 2.92
N ASP A 620 -14.09 -16.48 1.75
CA ASP A 620 -13.85 -17.85 1.28
C ASP A 620 -12.62 -17.92 0.37
N LEU A 621 -11.80 -18.95 0.55
CA LEU A 621 -10.66 -19.28 -0.29
C LEU A 621 -11.03 -20.45 -1.22
N LYS A 622 -10.92 -20.23 -2.53
CA LYS A 622 -11.09 -21.26 -3.56
C LYS A 622 -9.87 -21.29 -4.46
N VAL A 623 -9.21 -22.45 -4.55
CA VAL A 623 -7.99 -22.63 -5.34
C VAL A 623 -8.14 -23.86 -6.21
N ASP A 624 -8.17 -23.66 -7.53
CA ASP A 624 -8.29 -24.74 -8.50
C ASP A 624 -6.93 -25.37 -8.78
N CYS A 625 -6.80 -26.68 -8.60
CA CYS A 625 -5.64 -27.44 -9.06
C CYS A 625 -6.11 -28.50 -10.06
N VAL A 626 -5.91 -28.24 -11.34
CA VAL A 626 -6.36 -29.12 -12.44
C VAL A 626 -5.15 -29.72 -13.12
N ALA A 627 -5.06 -31.06 -13.10
CA ALA A 627 -3.96 -31.80 -13.65
C ALA A 627 -4.39 -32.73 -14.77
N THR A 628 -3.48 -32.93 -15.73
CA THR A 628 -3.62 -33.84 -16.86
C THR A 628 -2.56 -34.90 -16.80
N GLY A 629 -2.87 -36.12 -17.21
CA GLY A 629 -1.96 -37.25 -17.16
C GLY A 629 -2.69 -38.49 -17.65
N VAL A 630 -1.95 -39.46 -18.16
CA VAL A 630 -2.51 -40.72 -18.64
C VAL A 630 -1.63 -41.83 -18.04
N PRO A 631 -2.08 -42.56 -17.00
CA PRO A 631 -3.41 -42.54 -16.36
C PRO A 631 -3.73 -41.23 -15.61
N ASN A 632 -5.02 -40.97 -15.38
CA ASN A 632 -5.51 -39.75 -14.71
C ASN A 632 -4.81 -39.53 -13.37
N PRO A 633 -4.26 -38.33 -13.10
CA PRO A 633 -3.52 -38.06 -11.88
C PRO A 633 -4.44 -37.88 -10.67
N GLU A 634 -3.99 -38.39 -9.52
CA GLU A 634 -4.60 -38.17 -8.21
C GLU A 634 -4.11 -36.82 -7.65
N ILE A 635 -5.03 -36.06 -7.05
CA ILE A 635 -4.79 -34.70 -6.57
C ILE A 635 -4.87 -34.67 -5.05
N SER A 636 -3.83 -34.13 -4.41
CA SER A 636 -3.77 -33.94 -2.96
C SER A 636 -3.24 -32.55 -2.60
N TRP A 637 -3.60 -32.05 -1.43
CA TRP A 637 -3.24 -30.71 -0.95
C TRP A 637 -2.53 -30.79 0.40
N SER A 638 -1.46 -29.99 0.56
CA SER A 638 -0.81 -29.70 1.84
C SER A 638 -1.13 -28.30 2.35
N LEU A 639 -1.32 -28.20 3.66
CA LEU A 639 -1.49 -26.95 4.39
C LEU A 639 -0.12 -26.28 4.68
N PRO A 640 -0.09 -24.99 5.06
CA PRO A 640 1.16 -24.27 5.34
C PRO A 640 2.01 -24.86 6.48
N ASP A 641 1.39 -25.65 7.36
CA ASP A 641 2.07 -26.36 8.45
C ASP A 641 2.70 -27.70 8.00
N GLY A 642 2.53 -28.08 6.73
CA GLY A 642 3.03 -29.31 6.13
C GLY A 642 2.11 -30.52 6.27
N SER A 643 0.92 -30.37 6.88
CA SER A 643 -0.04 -31.47 7.01
C SER A 643 -0.84 -31.70 5.72
N MET A 644 -1.12 -32.98 5.40
CA MET A 644 -1.88 -33.39 4.22
C MET A 644 -3.39 -33.46 4.51
N ILE A 645 -4.21 -32.99 3.59
CA ILE A 645 -5.68 -33.08 3.69
C ILE A 645 -6.12 -34.51 3.33
N ASN A 646 -6.59 -35.29 4.31
CA ASN A 646 -7.11 -36.65 4.10
C ASN A 646 -8.61 -36.64 3.78
N ASN A 647 -9.04 -37.37 2.74
CA ASN A 647 -10.42 -37.51 2.26
C ASN A 647 -11.39 -38.25 3.22
N VAL A 648 -11.15 -38.24 4.53
CA VAL A 648 -12.00 -38.93 5.50
C VAL A 648 -12.78 -37.92 6.33
N MET A 649 -14.10 -37.91 6.12
CA MET A 649 -15.03 -37.29 7.07
C MET A 649 -14.90 -38.01 8.41
N GLN A 650 -14.26 -37.36 9.38
CA GLN A 650 -14.27 -37.78 10.78
C GLN A 650 -15.13 -36.82 11.58
N SER A 651 -16.25 -37.34 12.09
CA SER A 651 -17.11 -36.68 13.06
C SER A 651 -16.47 -36.77 14.44
N ASP A 652 -16.04 -35.63 14.99
CA ASP A 652 -15.77 -35.52 16.42
C ASP A 652 -16.98 -34.93 17.16
N ASP A 653 -17.33 -35.65 18.21
CA ASP A 653 -18.52 -35.59 19.06
C ASP A 653 -18.44 -34.41 20.05
N SER A 654 -18.31 -33.18 19.54
CA SER A 654 -18.24 -32.00 20.41
C SER A 654 -18.72 -30.72 19.72
N GLY A 655 -19.96 -30.74 19.20
CA GLY A 655 -20.93 -29.63 19.21
C GLY A 655 -20.54 -28.21 18.74
N THR A 656 -19.33 -27.97 18.23
CA THR A 656 -18.84 -26.64 17.85
C THR A 656 -17.99 -26.75 16.59
N ARG A 657 -18.65 -26.43 15.47
CA ARG A 657 -18.11 -26.10 14.14
C ARG A 657 -17.19 -27.16 13.50
N THR A 658 -17.84 -27.98 12.67
CA THR A 658 -17.27 -28.85 11.63
C THR A 658 -16.13 -28.18 10.85
N ARG A 659 -15.01 -28.90 10.68
CA ARG A 659 -13.82 -28.48 9.92
C ARG A 659 -14.20 -28.03 8.49
N ARG A 660 -13.55 -26.95 8.02
CA ARG A 660 -14.04 -26.07 6.95
C ARG A 660 -13.33 -26.17 5.59
N TYR A 661 -12.45 -27.14 5.37
CA TYR A 661 -11.81 -27.34 4.07
C TYR A 661 -12.34 -28.58 3.35
N VAL A 662 -12.64 -28.43 2.06
CA VAL A 662 -13.12 -29.50 1.17
C VAL A 662 -12.28 -29.48 -0.10
N VAL A 663 -11.75 -30.64 -0.48
CA VAL A 663 -11.16 -30.84 -1.80
C VAL A 663 -12.22 -31.49 -2.69
N PHE A 664 -12.62 -30.79 -3.73
CA PHE A 664 -13.60 -31.30 -4.69
C PHE A 664 -12.97 -32.34 -5.63
N ASN A 665 -13.78 -33.24 -6.19
CA ASN A 665 -13.32 -34.30 -7.11
C ASN A 665 -12.59 -33.79 -8.36
N ASN A 666 -12.72 -32.50 -8.68
CA ASN A 666 -12.01 -31.83 -9.78
C ASN A 666 -10.63 -31.26 -9.36
N GLY A 667 -10.19 -31.49 -8.11
CA GLY A 667 -8.91 -31.02 -7.56
C GLY A 667 -8.94 -29.65 -6.88
N THR A 668 -10.10 -28.98 -6.84
CA THR A 668 -10.24 -27.65 -6.23
C THR A 668 -10.25 -27.72 -4.70
N LEU A 669 -9.37 -26.96 -4.04
CA LEU A 669 -9.43 -26.70 -2.60
C LEU A 669 -10.41 -25.56 -2.32
N TYR A 670 -11.34 -25.78 -1.39
CA TYR A 670 -12.27 -24.76 -0.93
C TYR A 670 -12.27 -24.69 0.60
N PHE A 671 -12.18 -23.48 1.13
CA PHE A 671 -12.15 -23.19 2.56
C PHE A 671 -13.00 -21.96 2.84
N ASN A 672 -14.00 -22.08 3.72
CA ASN A 672 -14.89 -20.96 4.04
C ASN A 672 -14.43 -20.16 5.27
N GLU A 673 -14.66 -18.85 5.26
CA GLU A 673 -14.35 -17.91 6.35
C GLU A 673 -12.91 -17.98 6.91
N VAL A 674 -11.93 -17.54 6.12
CA VAL A 674 -10.49 -17.60 6.44
C VAL A 674 -10.06 -16.60 7.53
N GLY A 675 -9.25 -17.02 8.50
CA GLY A 675 -8.71 -16.18 9.57
C GLY A 675 -7.21 -15.97 9.47
N MET A 676 -6.63 -15.06 10.27
CA MET A 676 -5.20 -14.71 10.19
C MET A 676 -4.23 -15.91 10.40
N LYS A 677 -4.70 -17.05 10.91
CA LYS A 677 -3.89 -18.26 11.16
C LYS A 677 -3.74 -19.14 9.92
N GLU A 678 -4.66 -19.00 8.96
CA GLU A 678 -4.68 -19.78 7.73
C GLU A 678 -3.90 -19.11 6.58
N GLN A 679 -3.17 -18.02 6.89
CA GLN A 679 -2.21 -17.40 5.99
C GLN A 679 -0.96 -18.29 5.85
N GLY A 680 -0.50 -18.49 4.62
CA GLY A 680 0.71 -19.27 4.32
C GLY A 680 0.66 -19.92 2.95
N ASP A 681 1.61 -20.81 2.68
CA ASP A 681 1.79 -21.43 1.36
C ASP A 681 1.13 -22.81 1.33
N TYR A 682 0.14 -22.97 0.47
CA TYR A 682 -0.56 -24.23 0.23
C TYR A 682 0.05 -24.91 -0.99
N THR A 683 0.27 -26.23 -0.94
CA THR A 683 0.84 -26.96 -2.08
C THR A 683 -0.14 -27.99 -2.61
N CYS A 684 -0.42 -27.94 -3.91
CA CYS A 684 -1.14 -29.00 -4.61
C CYS A 684 -0.14 -29.97 -5.25
N TYR A 685 -0.37 -31.27 -5.07
CA TYR A 685 0.35 -32.34 -5.72
C TYR A 685 -0.58 -33.10 -6.66
N ALA A 686 -0.17 -33.21 -7.92
CA ALA A 686 -0.78 -34.08 -8.90
C ALA A 686 0.15 -35.26 -9.17
N VAL A 687 -0.27 -36.47 -8.82
CA VAL A 687 0.56 -37.68 -8.89
C VAL A 687 -0.10 -38.68 -9.81
N ASN A 688 0.63 -39.20 -10.78
CA ASN A 688 0.27 -40.45 -11.44
C ASN A 688 1.45 -41.41 -11.45
N GLN A 689 1.21 -42.66 -11.83
CA GLN A 689 2.24 -43.71 -11.85
C GLN A 689 3.47 -43.42 -12.74
N VAL A 690 3.43 -42.37 -13.57
CA VAL A 690 4.52 -41.97 -14.48
C VAL A 690 5.29 -40.76 -13.94
N GLY A 691 4.66 -39.90 -13.14
CA GLY A 691 5.31 -38.70 -12.61
C GLY A 691 4.42 -37.90 -11.66
N GLN A 692 5.07 -36.99 -10.94
CA GLN A 692 4.46 -36.06 -10.00
C GLN A 692 4.73 -34.63 -10.44
N ASP A 693 3.73 -33.76 -10.31
CA ASP A 693 3.84 -32.34 -10.55
C ASP A 693 3.25 -31.55 -9.37
N GLU A 694 3.91 -30.46 -8.98
CA GLU A 694 3.51 -29.63 -7.83
C GLU A 694 3.23 -28.17 -8.22
N MET A 695 2.27 -27.55 -7.52
CA MET A 695 1.93 -26.14 -7.60
C MET A 695 1.83 -25.56 -6.19
N ARG A 696 2.54 -24.46 -5.93
CA ARG A 696 2.52 -23.73 -4.65
C ARG A 696 1.68 -22.45 -4.77
N VAL A 697 0.85 -22.17 -3.78
CA VAL A 697 -0.06 -21.02 -3.76
C VAL A 697 0.07 -20.30 -2.41
N SER A 698 0.57 -19.07 -2.45
CA SER A 698 0.76 -18.23 -1.27
C SER A 698 -0.52 -17.47 -0.96
N VAL A 699 -1.13 -17.71 0.20
CA VAL A 699 -2.38 -17.05 0.63
C VAL A 699 -2.07 -15.98 1.66
N LYS A 700 -2.44 -14.73 1.38
CA LYS A 700 -2.24 -13.57 2.27
C LYS A 700 -3.57 -12.98 2.71
N ILE A 701 -3.73 -12.74 4.01
CA ILE A 701 -5.01 -12.31 4.58
C ILE A 701 -4.99 -10.82 4.89
N LEU A 702 -6.00 -10.08 4.43
CA LEU A 702 -6.08 -8.63 4.53
C LEU A 702 -7.00 -8.21 5.69
N PRO A 703 -6.48 -7.52 6.75
CA PRO A 703 -7.30 -6.95 7.82
C PRO A 703 -7.98 -5.64 7.41
N GLU A 704 -9.11 -5.30 8.04
CA GLU A 704 -9.89 -4.08 7.78
C GLU A 704 -9.47 -2.95 8.73
N LYS A 705 -9.07 -1.81 8.17
CA LYS A 705 -8.59 -0.63 8.92
C LYS A 705 -9.70 0.01 9.80
N PRO A 706 -9.35 0.66 10.91
CA PRO A 706 -10.31 1.37 11.75
C PRO A 706 -10.89 2.56 11.01
N ALA A 707 -12.19 2.80 11.18
CA ALA A 707 -12.94 3.90 10.57
C ALA A 707 -13.85 4.52 11.65
N ILE A 708 -13.54 5.75 12.06
CA ILE A 708 -14.34 6.50 13.05
C ILE A 708 -15.56 7.09 12.34
N LYS A 709 -16.75 6.76 12.85
CA LYS A 709 -18.03 7.31 12.35
C LYS A 709 -18.14 8.80 12.68
N ASN A 710 -18.73 9.57 11.77
CA ASN A 710 -19.01 11.00 11.95
C ASN A 710 -17.75 11.84 12.21
N LYS A 711 -16.72 11.65 11.36
CA LYS A 711 -15.46 12.42 11.34
C LYS A 711 -15.63 13.79 10.68
N THR A 712 -16.55 14.59 11.20
CA THR A 712 -16.67 16.02 10.82
C THR A 712 -16.03 16.87 11.91
N TYR A 713 -15.24 17.86 11.48
CA TYR A 713 -14.80 18.91 12.39
C TYR A 713 -16.04 19.59 12.96
N SER A 714 -16.25 19.43 14.26
CA SER A 714 -17.41 19.96 14.96
C SER A 714 -16.94 20.85 16.08
N ILE A 715 -17.53 22.05 16.13
CA ILE A 715 -17.36 22.99 17.23
C ILE A 715 -18.56 22.78 18.14
N ILE A 716 -18.33 22.29 19.35
CA ILE A 716 -19.37 22.13 20.37
C ILE A 716 -19.31 23.33 21.29
N ASN A 717 -20.31 24.20 21.19
CA ASN A 717 -20.49 25.33 22.09
C ASN A 717 -21.27 24.86 23.32
N VAL A 718 -20.64 24.92 24.50
CA VAL A 718 -21.24 24.44 25.74
C VAL A 718 -21.29 25.58 26.77
N PRO A 719 -22.45 25.86 27.38
CA PRO A 719 -22.53 26.80 28.49
C PRO A 719 -21.63 26.37 29.66
N TYR A 720 -21.10 27.33 30.40
CA TYR A 720 -20.31 27.05 31.59
C TYR A 720 -21.07 26.17 32.61
N GLY A 721 -20.41 25.14 33.14
CA GLY A 721 -20.95 24.25 34.16
C GLY A 721 -21.73 23.04 33.64
N ASP A 722 -22.13 23.05 32.36
CA ASP A 722 -22.85 21.94 31.73
C ASP A 722 -21.93 20.73 31.47
N VAL A 723 -22.52 19.58 31.16
CA VAL A 723 -21.78 18.35 30.82
C VAL A 723 -21.52 18.31 29.32
N ILE A 724 -20.26 18.07 28.93
CA ILE A 724 -19.88 17.95 27.51
C ILE A 724 -19.88 16.46 27.15
N THR A 725 -20.59 16.08 26.10
CA THR A 725 -20.63 14.70 25.61
C THR A 725 -20.16 14.65 24.17
N VAL A 726 -19.14 13.83 23.91
CA VAL A 726 -18.49 13.73 22.60
C VAL A 726 -18.35 12.26 22.20
N SER A 727 -19.17 11.81 21.25
CA SER A 727 -19.17 10.42 20.80
C SER A 727 -18.06 10.12 19.79
N CYS A 728 -17.38 8.98 19.95
CA CYS A 728 -16.42 8.45 19.01
C CYS A 728 -16.52 6.93 18.85
N GLU A 729 -17.36 6.53 17.90
CA GLU A 729 -17.53 5.13 17.53
C GLU A 729 -16.64 4.79 16.34
N ALA A 730 -15.87 3.70 16.39
CA ALA A 730 -15.09 3.21 15.26
C ALA A 730 -15.44 1.76 14.88
N LYS A 731 -15.38 1.48 13.58
CA LYS A 731 -15.51 0.13 13.00
C LYS A 731 -14.18 -0.33 12.43
N GLY A 732 -13.89 -1.61 12.48
CA GLY A 732 -12.70 -2.22 11.90
C GLY A 732 -12.62 -3.67 12.33
N GLU A 733 -11.97 -4.51 11.53
CA GLU A 733 -11.83 -5.94 11.81
C GLU A 733 -10.36 -6.33 11.69
N PRO A 734 -9.67 -6.62 12.82
CA PRO A 734 -10.19 -6.77 14.18
C PRO A 734 -10.67 -5.46 14.83
N VAL A 735 -11.63 -5.54 15.76
CA VAL A 735 -12.26 -4.39 16.45
C VAL A 735 -11.21 -3.40 17.00
N PRO A 736 -11.27 -2.11 16.62
CA PRO A 736 -10.26 -1.12 16.98
C PRO A 736 -10.41 -0.56 18.39
N LYS A 737 -9.28 -0.26 19.04
CA LYS A 737 -9.22 0.36 20.37
C LYS A 737 -9.38 1.88 20.28
N ILE A 738 -10.29 2.45 21.09
CA ILE A 738 -10.53 3.90 21.16
C ILE A 738 -9.71 4.55 22.28
N THR A 739 -9.06 5.68 21.98
CA THR A 739 -8.30 6.52 22.93
C THR A 739 -8.60 7.99 22.69
N TRP A 740 -8.88 8.77 23.74
CA TRP A 740 -9.08 10.22 23.63
C TRP A 740 -7.83 11.00 24.05
N LEU A 741 -7.51 12.05 23.30
CA LEU A 741 -6.40 12.97 23.54
C LEU A 741 -6.96 14.36 23.88
N SER A 742 -6.40 14.98 24.92
CA SER A 742 -6.65 16.37 25.32
C SER A 742 -6.05 17.38 24.32
N PRO A 743 -6.38 18.68 24.40
CA PRO A 743 -5.81 19.73 23.54
C PRO A 743 -4.29 19.86 23.59
N SER A 744 -3.65 19.40 24.67
CA SER A 744 -2.19 19.30 24.79
C SER A 744 -1.61 17.98 24.23
N SER A 745 -2.39 17.22 23.45
CA SER A 745 -2.05 15.91 22.89
C SER A 745 -1.73 14.82 23.92
N LYS A 746 -2.18 14.96 25.17
CA LYS A 746 -2.00 13.94 26.22
C LYS A 746 -3.20 12.98 26.27
N PRO A 747 -2.99 11.67 26.41
CA PRO A 747 -4.07 10.69 26.51
C PRO A 747 -4.88 10.89 27.79
N ILE A 748 -6.21 10.89 27.65
CA ILE A 748 -7.18 11.02 28.72
C ILE A 748 -7.44 9.62 29.30
N PRO A 749 -7.28 9.41 30.62
CA PRO A 749 -7.57 8.13 31.25
C PRO A 749 -9.06 7.77 31.13
N ALA A 750 -9.36 6.47 31.00
CA ALA A 750 -10.72 5.98 30.70
C ALA A 750 -11.77 6.29 31.78
N SER A 751 -11.35 6.60 33.02
CA SER A 751 -12.23 7.01 34.11
C SER A 751 -11.49 7.91 35.09
N SER A 752 -12.09 9.07 35.40
CA SER A 752 -11.67 10.05 36.41
C SER A 752 -12.89 10.88 36.84
N ASP A 753 -12.77 11.66 37.91
CA ASP A 753 -13.86 12.54 38.39
C ASP A 753 -14.27 13.62 37.37
N LYS A 754 -13.41 13.92 36.39
CA LYS A 754 -13.65 14.93 35.34
C LYS A 754 -14.01 14.32 33.98
N TYR A 755 -13.36 13.22 33.61
CA TYR A 755 -13.47 12.56 32.31
C TYR A 755 -13.92 11.11 32.45
N LEU A 756 -14.93 10.70 31.69
CA LEU A 756 -15.41 9.32 31.61
C LEU A 756 -15.48 8.87 30.14
N ILE A 757 -14.91 7.71 29.81
CA ILE A 757 -14.95 7.12 28.48
C ILE A 757 -15.80 5.85 28.51
N TYR A 758 -16.91 5.85 27.79
CA TYR A 758 -17.83 4.71 27.69
C TYR A 758 -17.33 3.63 26.72
N GLN A 759 -17.89 2.42 26.80
CA GLN A 759 -17.50 1.27 25.98
C GLN A 759 -17.71 1.47 24.47
N ASP A 760 -18.62 2.36 24.09
CA ASP A 760 -18.89 2.79 22.72
C ASP A 760 -17.88 3.84 22.21
N GLY A 761 -16.93 4.26 23.05
CA GLY A 761 -15.91 5.26 22.74
C GLY A 761 -16.34 6.71 23.00
N THR A 762 -17.50 6.94 23.63
CA THR A 762 -17.99 8.29 23.97
C THR A 762 -17.24 8.89 25.16
N LEU A 763 -16.70 10.11 24.99
CA LEU A 763 -16.08 10.92 26.03
C LEU A 763 -17.11 11.84 26.68
N LEU A 764 -17.20 11.79 28.00
CA LEU A 764 -18.01 12.68 28.81
C LEU A 764 -17.11 13.52 29.72
N ILE A 765 -17.23 14.84 29.64
CA ILE A 765 -16.49 15.82 30.46
C ILE A 765 -17.48 16.49 31.41
N GLN A 766 -17.30 16.30 32.72
CA GLN A 766 -18.17 16.85 33.74
C GLN A 766 -17.81 18.30 34.09
N LYS A 767 -18.82 19.14 34.34
CA LYS A 767 -18.69 20.54 34.76
C LYS A 767 -17.79 21.37 33.83
N ALA A 768 -18.28 21.75 32.66
CA ALA A 768 -17.52 22.47 31.64
C ALA A 768 -16.89 23.77 32.18
N GLN A 769 -15.57 23.90 32.02
CA GLN A 769 -14.78 25.07 32.41
C GLN A 769 -14.09 25.70 31.21
N ARG A 770 -13.69 26.97 31.31
CA ARG A 770 -13.01 27.67 30.22
C ARG A 770 -11.71 26.97 29.79
N SER A 771 -10.97 26.37 30.73
CA SER A 771 -9.77 25.58 30.46
C SER A 771 -10.02 24.31 29.65
N ASP A 772 -11.26 23.82 29.62
CA ASP A 772 -11.65 22.65 28.83
C ASP A 772 -11.87 23.01 27.35
N SER A 773 -11.74 24.28 26.96
CA SER A 773 -11.83 24.71 25.56
C SER A 773 -10.57 24.32 24.79
N GLY A 774 -10.75 23.78 23.59
CA GLY A 774 -9.65 23.33 22.73
C GLY A 774 -10.00 22.13 21.87
N ASN A 775 -9.00 21.60 21.16
CA ASN A 775 -9.18 20.52 20.19
C ASN A 775 -8.93 19.15 20.83
N TYR A 776 -10.00 18.41 21.11
CA TYR A 776 -9.92 17.03 21.61
C TYR A 776 -9.87 16.07 20.44
N THR A 777 -8.98 15.09 20.51
CA THR A 777 -8.78 14.13 19.41
C THR A 777 -9.12 12.72 19.87
N CYS A 778 -10.10 12.09 19.25
CA CYS A 778 -10.32 10.66 19.38
C CYS A 778 -9.44 9.90 18.38
N LEU A 779 -8.79 8.83 18.84
CA LEU A 779 -7.92 7.95 18.06
C LEU A 779 -8.45 6.51 18.15
N ALA A 780 -8.71 5.87 17.01
CA ALA A 780 -9.11 4.48 16.90
C ALA A 780 -8.01 3.68 16.18
N GLN A 781 -7.54 2.57 16.77
CA GLN A 781 -6.37 1.84 16.27
C GLN A 781 -6.59 0.31 16.28
N ASN A 782 -6.22 -0.38 15.19
CA ASN A 782 -6.08 -1.84 15.10
C ASN A 782 -4.81 -2.20 14.29
N ASN A 783 -4.58 -3.49 14.02
CA ASN A 783 -3.41 -3.96 13.25
C ASN A 783 -3.42 -3.59 11.76
N GLY A 784 -4.56 -3.12 11.23
CA GLY A 784 -4.75 -2.62 9.86
C GLY A 784 -4.55 -1.11 9.72
N GLY A 785 -4.42 -0.36 10.81
CA GLY A 785 -4.11 1.07 10.78
C GLY A 785 -4.70 1.85 11.96
N GLU A 786 -4.76 3.17 11.79
CA GLU A 786 -5.36 4.10 12.74
C GLU A 786 -6.22 5.15 12.04
N ASP A 787 -7.25 5.63 12.74
CA ASP A 787 -8.06 6.76 12.31
C ASP A 787 -8.27 7.73 13.48
N LYS A 788 -8.43 9.02 13.17
CA LYS A 788 -8.55 10.09 14.18
C LYS A 788 -9.66 11.09 13.86
N LYS A 789 -10.37 11.55 14.89
CA LYS A 789 -11.42 12.58 14.82
C LYS A 789 -11.10 13.71 15.79
N VAL A 790 -11.06 14.94 15.29
CA VAL A 790 -10.85 16.15 16.11
C VAL A 790 -12.17 16.87 16.33
N VAL A 791 -12.45 17.23 17.58
CA VAL A 791 -13.62 18.01 18.01
C VAL A 791 -13.12 19.23 18.77
N GLN A 792 -13.54 20.42 18.33
CA GLN A 792 -13.23 21.66 19.03
C GLN A 792 -14.33 21.92 20.06
N ILE A 793 -13.96 22.01 21.32
CA ILE A 793 -14.89 22.39 22.39
C ILE A 793 -14.68 23.87 22.69
N GLN A 794 -15.77 24.63 22.71
CA GLN A 794 -15.78 26.04 23.07
C GLN A 794 -16.75 26.24 24.23
N VAL A 795 -16.23 26.57 25.40
CA VAL A 795 -17.08 26.86 26.57
C VAL A 795 -17.46 28.34 26.57
N ASN A 796 -18.76 28.60 26.55
CA ASN A 796 -19.31 29.95 26.49
C ASN A 796 -19.40 30.55 27.90
N VAL A 797 -18.68 31.65 28.10
CA VAL A 797 -18.66 32.43 29.34
C VAL A 797 -19.04 33.88 29.03
N LEU A 798 -19.85 34.50 29.88
CA LEU A 798 -20.17 35.93 29.82
C LEU A 798 -19.30 36.68 30.84
N PRO A 799 -18.56 37.74 30.44
CA PRO A 799 -17.73 38.52 31.35
C PRO A 799 -18.60 39.24 32.41
N PRO A 800 -18.02 39.54 33.58
CA PRO A 800 -18.77 40.16 34.67
C PRO A 800 -19.12 41.61 34.34
N LYS A 801 -20.34 42.03 34.68
CA LYS A 801 -20.82 43.42 34.63
C LYS A 801 -21.13 43.88 36.04
N ILE A 802 -20.72 45.09 36.43
CA ILE A 802 -20.96 45.66 37.77
C ILE A 802 -21.96 46.80 37.66
N ASN A 803 -23.05 46.73 38.43
CA ASN A 803 -24.14 47.72 38.46
C ASN A 803 -24.71 48.06 37.07
N GLY A 804 -24.77 47.07 36.16
CA GLY A 804 -25.30 47.25 34.80
C GLY A 804 -24.31 47.80 33.76
N TYR A 805 -23.12 48.26 34.19
CA TYR A 805 -22.10 48.79 33.28
C TYR A 805 -21.13 47.69 32.82
N SER A 806 -20.80 47.71 31.53
CA SER A 806 -19.88 46.76 30.88
C SER A 806 -18.42 47.21 30.86
N ASP A 807 -18.10 48.36 31.42
CA ASP A 807 -16.74 48.90 31.44
C ASP A 807 -15.82 48.10 32.36
N LYS A 808 -14.56 47.93 31.94
CA LYS A 808 -13.56 47.18 32.73
C LYS A 808 -13.25 47.85 34.07
N ILE A 809 -13.33 49.18 34.15
CA ILE A 809 -13.11 49.97 35.36
C ILE A 809 -14.12 51.12 35.40
N LEU A 810 -15.03 51.10 36.38
CA LEU A 810 -15.94 52.20 36.68
C LEU A 810 -15.44 52.95 37.92
N THR A 811 -15.39 54.28 37.93
CA THR A 811 -14.96 55.06 39.12
C THR A 811 -16.12 55.89 39.67
N VAL A 812 -16.39 55.77 40.97
CA VAL A 812 -17.43 56.51 41.70
C VAL A 812 -16.79 57.24 42.88
N LYS A 813 -17.14 58.50 43.12
CA LYS A 813 -16.64 59.29 44.26
C LYS A 813 -17.68 59.31 45.38
N GLN A 814 -17.24 59.11 46.61
CA GLN A 814 -18.10 59.09 47.80
C GLN A 814 -17.44 59.90 48.92
N SER A 815 -18.18 60.76 49.62
CA SER A 815 -17.67 61.53 50.75
C SER A 815 -18.59 61.39 51.96
N ALA A 816 -18.00 61.30 53.15
CA ALA A 816 -18.74 61.14 54.40
C ALA A 816 -17.92 61.61 55.62
N MET A 817 -18.60 62.04 56.68
CA MET A 817 -17.97 62.53 57.91
C MET A 817 -17.49 61.37 58.79
N LYS A 818 -16.44 61.62 59.59
CA LYS A 818 -15.96 60.66 60.60
C LYS A 818 -17.12 60.27 61.54
N ASP A 819 -17.17 59.00 61.90
CA ASP A 819 -18.14 58.32 62.78
C ASP A 819 -19.56 58.07 62.21
N THR A 820 -19.75 58.14 60.87
CA THR A 820 -21.05 57.84 60.21
C THR A 820 -21.09 56.47 59.50
N ARG A 821 -22.28 55.95 59.12
CA ARG A 821 -22.46 54.68 58.37
C ARG A 821 -22.55 54.92 56.85
N LEU A 822 -21.99 54.02 56.03
CA LEU A 822 -21.98 54.12 54.56
C LEU A 822 -22.19 52.77 53.86
N LEU A 823 -23.03 52.75 52.81
CA LEU A 823 -23.29 51.60 51.92
C LEU A 823 -22.77 51.89 50.50
N ILE A 824 -22.06 50.93 49.88
CA ILE A 824 -21.55 51.03 48.51
C ILE A 824 -21.96 49.79 47.71
N ASP A 825 -22.84 49.96 46.72
CA ASP A 825 -23.39 48.87 45.92
C ASP A 825 -22.39 48.34 44.88
N CYS A 826 -22.23 47.01 44.82
CA CYS A 826 -21.44 46.34 43.80
C CYS A 826 -22.11 45.02 43.37
N LYS A 827 -23.25 45.15 42.68
CA LYS A 827 -24.03 44.02 42.17
C LYS A 827 -23.39 43.53 40.88
N ALA A 828 -22.93 42.29 40.84
CA ALA A 828 -22.23 41.73 39.70
C ALA A 828 -23.02 40.61 39.00
N GLU A 829 -23.12 40.69 37.68
CA GLU A 829 -23.83 39.74 36.82
C GLU A 829 -22.88 39.15 35.78
N GLY A 830 -23.03 37.86 35.46
CA GLY A 830 -22.17 37.16 34.49
C GLY A 830 -22.40 35.64 34.50
N ILE A 831 -21.85 34.93 33.52
CA ILE A 831 -21.95 33.46 33.39
C ILE A 831 -20.53 32.89 33.32
N PRO A 832 -20.03 32.16 34.34
CA PRO A 832 -20.67 31.88 35.63
C PRO A 832 -20.86 33.13 36.49
N THR A 833 -21.75 33.04 37.48
CA THR A 833 -22.00 34.11 38.47
C THR A 833 -20.68 34.56 39.08
N PRO A 834 -20.28 35.83 38.90
CA PRO A 834 -18.97 36.30 39.32
C PRO A 834 -18.86 36.37 40.84
N ARG A 835 -17.69 35.98 41.34
CA ARG A 835 -17.35 36.17 42.74
C ARG A 835 -17.00 37.63 42.96
N VAL A 836 -17.69 38.24 43.90
CA VAL A 836 -17.48 39.65 44.28
C VAL A 836 -16.58 39.71 45.51
N MET A 837 -15.60 40.59 45.46
CA MET A 837 -14.73 40.88 46.59
C MET A 837 -14.37 42.36 46.62
N TRP A 838 -14.25 42.91 47.82
CA TRP A 838 -13.81 44.28 48.04
C TRP A 838 -12.34 44.28 48.45
N ALA A 839 -11.51 44.91 47.62
CA ALA A 839 -10.13 45.20 47.90
C ALA A 839 -10.03 46.57 48.57
N PHE A 840 -9.48 46.56 49.78
CA PHE A 840 -9.06 47.73 50.52
C PHE A 840 -7.57 48.00 50.21
N PRO A 841 -7.06 49.21 50.48
CA PRO A 841 -5.63 49.48 50.43
C PRO A 841 -4.85 48.50 51.30
N GLU A 842 -3.55 48.32 51.01
CA GLU A 842 -2.66 47.35 51.69
C GLU A 842 -2.97 45.87 51.43
N GLY A 843 -3.82 45.58 50.44
CA GLY A 843 -4.04 44.20 49.97
C GLY A 843 -5.04 43.40 50.80
N VAL A 844 -5.80 44.06 51.69
CA VAL A 844 -6.89 43.42 52.42
C VAL A 844 -8.07 43.19 51.47
N ILE A 845 -8.50 41.93 51.32
CA ILE A 845 -9.56 41.54 50.40
C ILE A 845 -10.69 40.85 51.16
N LEU A 846 -11.90 41.42 51.11
CA LEU A 846 -13.09 40.90 51.76
C LEU A 846 -14.05 40.28 50.72
N PRO A 847 -14.28 38.95 50.73
CA PRO A 847 -15.18 38.29 49.79
C PRO A 847 -16.66 38.48 50.18
N ALA A 848 -17.57 38.44 49.21
CA ALA A 848 -19.02 38.40 49.45
C ALA A 848 -19.51 36.95 49.68
N PRO A 849 -20.21 36.63 50.79
CA PRO A 849 -20.47 37.48 51.95
C PRO A 849 -19.33 37.47 52.98
N TYR A 850 -19.13 38.61 53.64
CA TYR A 850 -18.25 38.77 54.80
C TYR A 850 -19.00 39.51 55.90
N TYR A 851 -19.08 38.95 57.10
CA TYR A 851 -19.83 39.55 58.22
C TYR A 851 -18.87 39.97 59.33
N GLY A 852 -18.41 41.22 59.27
CA GLY A 852 -17.61 41.84 60.33
C GLY A 852 -18.43 42.77 61.22
N ASN A 853 -17.92 43.01 62.44
CA ASN A 853 -18.57 43.88 63.42
C ASN A 853 -18.73 45.33 62.91
N ARG A 854 -17.73 45.85 62.18
CA ARG A 854 -17.73 47.21 61.58
C ARG A 854 -17.96 47.22 60.08
N ILE A 855 -17.38 46.27 59.35
CA ILE A 855 -17.47 46.18 57.88
C ILE A 855 -18.17 44.88 57.52
N THR A 856 -19.22 44.94 56.72
CA THR A 856 -19.96 43.79 56.20
C THR A 856 -19.99 43.87 54.67
N VAL A 857 -19.73 42.77 53.99
CA VAL A 857 -19.98 42.62 52.55
C VAL A 857 -21.15 41.67 52.39
N HIS A 858 -22.25 42.16 51.83
CA HIS A 858 -23.46 41.36 51.64
C HIS A 858 -23.31 40.36 50.47
N ARG A 859 -24.15 39.32 50.42
CA ARG A 859 -24.13 38.29 49.35
C ARG A 859 -24.32 38.86 47.94
N ASN A 860 -25.01 39.99 47.82
CA ASN A 860 -25.22 40.71 46.56
C ASN A 860 -24.01 41.58 46.15
N GLY A 861 -22.93 41.59 46.94
CA GLY A 861 -21.71 42.35 46.68
C GLY A 861 -21.66 43.76 47.29
N THR A 862 -22.72 44.26 47.91
CA THR A 862 -22.75 45.59 48.55
C THR A 862 -21.85 45.64 49.80
N LEU A 863 -21.02 46.67 49.92
CA LEU A 863 -20.18 46.96 51.08
C LEU A 863 -20.91 47.87 52.07
N ASP A 864 -20.97 47.46 53.33
CA ASP A 864 -21.58 48.16 54.46
C ASP A 864 -20.54 48.47 55.52
N ILE A 865 -20.16 49.75 55.63
CA ILE A 865 -19.26 50.26 56.67
C ILE A 865 -20.12 50.91 57.74
N LYS A 866 -20.30 50.24 58.87
CA LYS A 866 -21.20 50.67 59.96
C LYS A 866 -20.73 51.93 60.69
N VAL A 867 -19.41 52.18 60.76
CA VAL A 867 -18.80 53.38 61.40
C VAL A 867 -17.54 53.78 60.64
N LEU A 868 -17.50 55.02 60.11
CA LEU A 868 -16.42 55.59 59.28
C LEU A 868 -15.30 56.24 60.08
N ARG A 869 -14.05 56.02 59.69
CA ARG A 869 -12.84 56.60 60.29
C ARG A 869 -12.12 57.45 59.23
N LYS A 870 -11.27 58.41 59.64
CA LYS A 870 -10.42 59.17 58.69
C LYS A 870 -9.53 58.27 57.85
N THR A 871 -9.06 57.16 58.43
CA THR A 871 -8.30 56.11 57.75
C THR A 871 -9.10 55.37 56.68
N ASP A 872 -10.43 55.46 56.68
CA ASP A 872 -11.27 54.89 55.63
C ASP A 872 -11.39 55.85 54.41
N SER A 873 -10.73 57.03 54.43
CA SER A 873 -10.64 57.99 53.31
C SER A 873 -9.73 57.48 52.19
N VAL A 874 -10.07 56.32 51.65
CA VAL A 874 -9.21 55.56 50.77
C VAL A 874 -9.95 55.09 49.52
N GLN A 875 -9.18 54.67 48.52
CA GLN A 875 -9.73 54.03 47.34
C GLN A 875 -10.10 52.58 47.66
N LEU A 876 -11.39 52.29 47.65
CA LEU A 876 -11.95 50.95 47.79
C LEU A 876 -12.24 50.41 46.39
N VAL A 877 -11.90 49.15 46.12
CA VAL A 877 -12.12 48.55 44.80
C VAL A 877 -12.98 47.31 44.94
N CYS A 878 -14.18 47.35 44.40
CA CYS A 878 -14.95 46.13 44.20
C CYS A 878 -14.47 45.43 42.93
N ILE A 879 -14.18 44.14 43.06
CA ILE A 879 -13.71 43.29 41.98
C ILE A 879 -14.74 42.17 41.81
N ALA A 880 -15.34 42.10 40.62
CA ALA A 880 -16.17 41.00 40.21
C ALA A 880 -15.38 40.14 39.21
N ARG A 881 -15.17 38.86 39.56
CA ARG A 881 -14.36 37.95 38.74
C ARG A 881 -15.12 36.68 38.45
N ASN A 882 -15.12 36.29 37.18
CA ASN A 882 -15.54 34.96 36.74
C ASN A 882 -14.56 34.42 35.69
N GLU A 883 -14.85 33.25 35.14
CA GLU A 883 -13.99 32.63 34.13
C GLU A 883 -13.95 33.42 32.80
N GLY A 884 -14.91 34.31 32.53
CA GLY A 884 -14.93 35.18 31.36
C GLY A 884 -14.03 36.42 31.49
N GLY A 885 -13.73 36.87 32.71
CA GLY A 885 -12.86 38.02 32.95
C GLY A 885 -13.05 38.65 34.32
N GLU A 886 -12.56 39.88 34.44
CA GLU A 886 -12.58 40.67 35.66
C GLU A 886 -13.11 42.06 35.34
N ALA A 887 -14.06 42.54 36.14
CA ALA A 887 -14.57 43.91 36.11
C ALA A 887 -14.30 44.56 37.46
N LYS A 888 -14.01 45.86 37.45
CA LYS A 888 -13.69 46.62 38.66
C LYS A 888 -14.57 47.85 38.80
N LEU A 889 -15.03 48.10 40.02
CA LEU A 889 -15.63 49.34 40.44
C LEU A 889 -14.73 49.98 41.51
N VAL A 890 -14.18 51.13 41.19
CA VAL A 890 -13.31 51.93 42.06
C VAL A 890 -14.17 52.97 42.79
N ALA A 891 -14.33 52.85 44.10
CA ALA A 891 -14.98 53.84 44.95
C ALA A 891 -13.91 54.68 45.67
N GLN A 892 -13.79 55.96 45.31
CA GLN A 892 -12.90 56.91 46.00
C GLN A 892 -13.64 57.51 47.20
N LEU A 893 -13.29 57.09 48.42
CA LEU A 893 -13.92 57.56 49.67
C LEU A 893 -13.12 58.70 50.30
N THR A 894 -13.77 59.80 50.70
CA THR A 894 -13.13 60.93 51.41
C THR A 894 -13.77 61.21 52.78
N VAL A 895 -12.95 61.29 53.84
CA VAL A 895 -13.33 61.57 55.25
C VAL A 895 -12.43 62.72 55.80
N ASN A 896 -12.88 63.66 56.65
CA ASN A 896 -12.19 64.97 56.95
C ASN A 896 -11.79 65.22 58.47
N GLU A 897 -10.67 65.94 58.85
CA GLU A 897 -10.05 66.20 60.24
C GLU A 897 -9.10 67.51 60.45
N PRO A 898 -8.66 68.00 61.68
CA PRO A 898 -7.83 69.26 62.04
C PRO A 898 -6.28 69.19 62.52
N ALA A 899 -5.46 70.30 62.84
CA ALA A 899 -3.92 70.49 62.77
C ALA A 899 -2.89 70.73 64.02
N VAL A 900 -1.51 70.45 63.95
CA VAL A 900 -0.33 70.22 64.96
C VAL A 900 1.23 70.45 64.52
N LYS A 901 2.29 70.59 65.39
CA LYS A 901 3.79 70.76 65.08
C LYS A 901 4.65 69.48 64.78
N PRO A 902 5.91 69.51 64.23
CA PRO A 902 6.59 68.34 63.68
C PRO A 902 7.58 67.62 64.63
N GLN A 903 7.56 66.28 64.65
CA GLN A 903 8.41 65.38 65.47
C GLN A 903 8.91 64.17 64.66
N PHE A 904 10.15 63.72 64.88
CA PHE A 904 10.68 62.48 64.31
C PHE A 904 10.24 61.26 65.10
N THR A 905 9.80 60.21 64.40
CA THR A 905 9.23 58.99 65.00
C THR A 905 10.26 57.89 65.26
N SER A 906 11.52 58.04 64.85
CA SER A 906 12.56 57.01 64.94
C SER A 906 13.92 57.55 65.41
N GLU A 907 14.62 56.75 66.23
CA GLU A 907 15.98 57.02 66.70
C GLU A 907 17.04 56.82 65.59
N ASN A 908 18.31 57.07 65.90
CA ASN A 908 19.43 57.00 64.95
C ASN A 908 19.61 55.59 64.35
N GLU A 909 19.90 55.50 63.05
CA GLU A 909 19.88 54.25 62.27
C GLU A 909 21.24 53.96 61.61
N ILE A 910 21.63 52.67 61.54
CA ILE A 910 22.83 52.20 60.82
C ILE A 910 22.37 51.42 59.58
N VAL A 911 22.81 51.85 58.40
CA VAL A 911 22.43 51.26 57.10
C VAL A 911 23.66 50.55 56.52
N VAL A 912 23.56 49.24 56.21
CA VAL A 912 24.64 48.42 55.65
C VAL A 912 24.36 48.11 54.19
N VAL A 913 25.28 48.45 53.28
CA VAL A 913 25.05 48.34 51.81
C VAL A 913 26.27 47.73 51.11
N SER A 914 26.05 46.88 50.10
CA SER A 914 27.16 46.30 49.35
C SER A 914 27.74 47.29 48.32
N GLU A 915 29.05 47.26 48.08
CA GLU A 915 29.71 48.15 47.11
C GLU A 915 29.05 48.11 45.71
N GLY A 916 28.90 49.27 45.08
CA GLY A 916 28.26 49.44 43.78
C GLY A 916 26.73 49.31 43.77
N HIS A 917 26.10 49.06 44.93
CA HIS A 917 24.65 49.04 45.08
C HIS A 917 24.11 50.41 45.53
N VAL A 918 22.79 50.57 45.43
CA VAL A 918 22.09 51.81 45.80
C VAL A 918 21.84 51.84 47.31
N ALA A 919 22.29 52.88 48.02
CA ALA A 919 21.88 53.14 49.40
C ALA A 919 20.69 54.09 49.45
N LYS A 920 19.81 53.89 50.43
CA LYS A 920 18.68 54.78 50.73
C LYS A 920 18.71 55.11 52.22
N LEU A 921 18.85 56.38 52.55
CA LEU A 921 18.83 56.87 53.93
C LEU A 921 17.48 57.57 54.13
N ASN A 922 16.63 57.00 54.98
CA ASN A 922 15.26 57.48 55.16
C ASN A 922 15.19 58.52 56.27
N CYS A 923 14.38 59.55 56.07
CA CYS A 923 14.08 60.54 57.08
C CYS A 923 12.62 60.98 56.96
N SER A 924 11.88 60.94 58.06
CA SER A 924 10.44 61.19 58.09
C SER A 924 10.02 61.80 59.42
N ALA A 925 9.35 62.96 59.38
CA ALA A 925 8.83 63.66 60.56
C ALA A 925 7.33 63.90 60.43
N VAL A 926 6.61 63.88 61.55
CA VAL A 926 5.15 64.00 61.60
C VAL A 926 4.75 65.31 62.26
N GLY A 927 3.98 66.13 61.55
CA GLY A 927 3.32 67.35 62.01
C GLY A 927 2.11 67.65 61.11
N ILE A 928 1.16 68.48 61.53
CA ILE A 928 -0.04 68.84 60.77
C ILE A 928 -0.13 70.38 60.66
N PRO A 929 0.03 71.02 59.49
CA PRO A 929 0.32 70.43 58.19
C PRO A 929 1.75 69.84 58.14
N GLU A 930 2.01 68.96 57.18
CA GLU A 930 3.25 68.17 57.10
C GLU A 930 4.53 69.03 57.02
N PRO A 931 5.64 68.60 57.66
CA PRO A 931 6.91 69.30 57.62
C PRO A 931 7.74 69.05 56.35
N HIS A 932 8.41 70.09 55.87
CA HIS A 932 9.46 70.07 54.86
C HIS A 932 10.78 69.51 55.41
N LEU A 933 11.45 68.64 54.65
CA LEU A 933 12.66 67.90 55.06
C LEU A 933 13.91 68.34 54.28
N ILE A 934 15.08 68.36 54.95
CA ILE A 934 16.41 68.63 54.36
C ILE A 934 17.47 67.62 54.86
N TRP A 935 18.46 67.26 54.02
CA TRP A 935 19.58 66.39 54.39
C TRP A 935 20.91 67.14 54.43
N ILE A 936 21.81 66.70 55.29
CA ILE A 936 23.15 67.25 55.50
C ILE A 936 24.14 66.09 55.42
N LEU A 937 25.06 66.17 54.45
CA LEU A 937 26.09 65.15 54.18
C LEU A 937 27.16 65.13 55.28
N PRO A 938 27.98 64.05 55.39
CA PRO A 938 29.08 63.96 56.36
C PRO A 938 30.12 65.08 56.23
N ASN A 939 30.25 65.67 55.04
CA ASN A 939 31.13 66.81 54.76
C ASN A 939 30.49 68.19 55.07
N GLY A 940 29.26 68.23 55.59
CA GLY A 940 28.52 69.44 55.93
C GLY A 940 27.67 70.05 54.83
N THR A 941 27.63 69.47 53.62
CA THR A 941 26.83 70.02 52.50
C THR A 941 25.35 69.73 52.70
N GLU A 942 24.49 70.75 52.58
CA GLU A 942 23.03 70.60 52.67
C GLU A 942 22.40 70.29 51.29
N ILE A 943 21.42 69.38 51.27
CA ILE A 943 20.68 68.93 50.09
C ILE A 943 19.18 69.07 50.34
N ASN A 944 18.55 69.98 49.60
CA ASN A 944 17.10 70.22 49.68
C ASN A 944 16.29 69.11 49.01
N SER A 945 15.04 68.95 49.43
CA SER A 945 14.14 67.94 48.86
C SER A 945 13.93 68.19 47.36
N GLY A 946 14.12 67.15 46.54
CA GLY A 946 14.06 67.19 45.08
C GLY A 946 15.36 67.54 44.37
N SER A 947 16.46 67.82 45.08
CA SER A 947 17.74 68.20 44.48
C SER A 947 18.69 67.02 44.24
N HIS A 948 19.44 67.09 43.13
CA HIS A 948 20.46 66.12 42.72
C HIS A 948 21.85 66.72 42.89
N LEU A 949 22.73 66.03 43.64
CA LEU A 949 24.15 66.37 43.78
C LEU A 949 24.99 65.14 43.45
N HIS A 950 25.58 65.12 42.25
CA HIS A 950 26.29 63.97 41.70
C HIS A 950 25.41 62.69 41.75
N ARG A 951 25.83 61.64 42.46
CA ARG A 951 25.07 60.39 42.65
C ARG A 951 24.17 60.37 43.88
N LEU A 952 24.11 61.47 44.63
CA LEU A 952 23.21 61.68 45.76
C LEU A 952 21.96 62.43 45.27
N PHE A 953 20.78 61.91 45.60
CA PHE A 953 19.51 62.49 45.23
C PHE A 953 18.59 62.53 46.44
N HIS A 954 18.23 63.71 46.92
CA HIS A 954 17.23 63.84 47.97
C HIS A 954 15.85 63.82 47.34
N LYS A 955 15.10 62.76 47.59
CA LYS A 955 13.74 62.57 47.09
C LYS A 955 12.72 63.39 47.87
N GLN A 956 11.57 63.63 47.22
CA GLN A 956 10.44 64.32 47.82
C GLN A 956 9.83 63.60 49.02
N ASP A 957 10.07 62.29 49.18
CA ASP A 957 9.64 61.47 50.31
C ASP A 957 10.55 61.60 51.55
N GLY A 958 11.53 62.50 51.53
CA GLY A 958 12.51 62.67 52.60
C GLY A 958 13.68 61.69 52.57
N THR A 959 13.76 60.82 51.55
CA THR A 959 14.84 59.83 51.43
C THR A 959 16.04 60.39 50.68
N LEU A 960 17.25 60.22 51.20
CA LEU A 960 18.48 60.46 50.46
C LEU A 960 18.90 59.17 49.72
N HIS A 961 18.82 59.21 48.40
CA HIS A 961 19.22 58.14 47.48
C HIS A 961 20.68 58.28 47.06
N ILE A 962 21.47 57.23 47.19
CA ILE A 962 22.87 57.18 46.72
C ILE A 962 22.97 56.11 45.63
N GLY A 963 23.16 56.50 44.37
CA GLY A 963 22.98 55.62 43.22
C GLY A 963 24.02 54.50 43.05
N SER A 964 25.29 54.75 43.35
CA SER A 964 26.35 53.75 43.33
C SER A 964 27.26 54.02 44.52
N VAL A 965 27.14 53.19 45.56
CA VAL A 965 27.82 53.40 46.82
C VAL A 965 29.27 52.95 46.70
N ALA A 966 30.19 53.89 46.94
CA ALA A 966 31.63 53.68 46.97
C ALA A 966 32.11 53.69 48.42
N MET A 967 33.26 53.07 48.72
CA MET A 967 33.79 53.00 50.09
C MET A 967 33.94 54.37 50.79
N ALA A 968 34.11 55.45 50.02
CA ALA A 968 34.21 56.82 50.53
C ALA A 968 32.88 57.45 51.00
N ASP A 969 31.73 56.79 50.77
CA ASP A 969 30.42 57.26 51.27
C ASP A 969 30.11 56.85 52.71
N GLY A 970 30.96 55.99 53.28
CA GLY A 970 30.81 55.58 54.66
C GLY A 970 30.91 56.81 55.58
N GLY A 971 29.89 57.05 56.39
CA GLY A 971 29.84 58.25 57.23
C GLY A 971 28.48 58.48 57.89
N THR A 972 28.39 59.57 58.67
CA THR A 972 27.17 59.97 59.38
C THR A 972 26.49 61.13 58.66
N TYR A 973 25.25 60.91 58.25
CA TYR A 973 24.37 61.84 57.56
C TYR A 973 23.34 62.40 58.56
N ARG A 974 22.97 63.69 58.46
CA ARG A 974 21.98 64.34 59.33
C ARG A 974 20.76 64.81 58.53
N CYS A 975 19.56 64.66 59.06
CA CYS A 975 18.32 65.13 58.44
C CYS A 975 17.55 66.08 59.35
N ARG A 976 16.88 67.10 58.80
CA ARG A 976 16.15 68.16 59.52
C ARG A 976 14.74 68.39 58.94
N ALA A 977 13.73 68.59 59.78
CA ALA A 977 12.30 68.76 59.45
C ALA A 977 11.73 70.12 59.89
N LEU A 978 10.81 70.72 59.12
CA LEU A 978 10.30 72.09 59.31
C LEU A 978 8.80 72.23 58.90
N ASN A 979 7.89 72.63 59.78
CA ASN A 979 6.52 73.06 59.39
C ASN A 979 6.15 74.42 60.01
N ILE A 980 4.96 74.94 59.69
CA ILE A 980 4.48 76.26 60.17
C ILE A 980 4.40 76.37 61.71
N ALA A 981 4.48 75.26 62.44
CA ALA A 981 4.42 75.18 63.89
C ALA A 981 5.76 74.79 64.56
N GLY A 982 6.87 74.54 63.82
CA GLY A 982 8.23 74.33 64.38
C GLY A 982 9.22 73.49 63.54
N SER A 983 10.39 73.12 64.09
CA SER A 983 11.45 72.29 63.43
C SER A 983 12.16 71.27 64.35
N ALA A 984 12.79 70.21 63.79
CA ALA A 984 13.52 69.13 64.51
C ALA A 984 14.66 68.49 63.65
N ASP A 985 15.61 67.70 64.23
CA ASP A 985 16.77 67.01 63.55
C ASP A 985 16.94 65.49 63.90
N ARG A 986 17.55 64.66 63.02
CA ARG A 986 17.88 63.19 63.16
C ARG A 986 19.24 62.79 62.52
N LEU A 987 19.95 61.74 63.00
CA LEU A 987 21.22 61.21 62.43
C LEU A 987 21.11 59.77 61.85
N VAL A 988 21.87 59.46 60.79
CA VAL A 988 21.93 58.13 60.12
C VAL A 988 23.38 57.77 59.71
N ILE A 989 23.85 56.55 59.99
CA ILE A 989 25.23 56.07 59.72
C ILE A 989 25.23 55.04 58.58
N LEU A 990 26.12 55.15 57.58
CA LEU A 990 26.24 54.23 56.44
C LEU A 990 27.51 53.36 56.51
N GLN A 991 27.38 52.03 56.40
CA GLN A 991 28.46 51.02 56.39
C GLN A 991 28.45 50.19 55.08
N ILE A 992 29.62 49.77 54.55
CA ILE A 992 29.74 49.21 53.18
C ILE A 992 30.53 47.88 53.11
N GLY A 993 30.08 46.84 52.36
CA GLY A 993 30.69 45.48 52.26
C GLY A 993 30.56 44.72 50.90
N GLN A 994 31.05 43.46 50.75
CA GLN A 994 31.08 42.68 49.47
C GLN A 994 30.46 41.25 49.54
N LYS A 995 29.92 40.73 48.42
CA LYS A 995 29.25 39.40 48.27
C LYS A 995 30.24 38.23 47.99
N PRO A 996 29.92 36.95 48.28
CA PRO A 996 30.88 35.83 48.18
C PRO A 996 31.16 35.41 46.72
N GLN A 997 32.43 35.15 46.38
CA GLN A 997 32.84 34.72 45.04
C GLN A 997 32.97 33.19 44.96
N MET A 998 32.42 32.58 43.91
CA MET A 998 32.52 31.14 43.61
C MET A 998 33.54 30.91 42.50
N SER A 999 34.43 29.91 42.64
CA SER A 999 35.27 29.46 41.53
C SER A 999 34.69 28.18 40.92
N SER A 1000 34.51 28.16 39.59
CA SER A 1000 34.12 26.95 38.87
C SER A 1000 35.37 26.20 38.42
N ASN A 1001 35.55 24.98 38.91
CA ASN A 1001 36.60 24.07 38.44
C ASN A 1001 36.08 23.14 37.32
N TYR A 1002 34.82 23.29 36.91
CA TYR A 1002 34.13 22.45 35.92
C TYR A 1002 33.93 23.23 34.62
N ASN A 1003 34.91 23.14 33.72
CA ASN A 1003 34.83 23.77 32.39
C ASN A 1003 34.07 22.92 31.35
N ASN A 1004 33.70 21.67 31.68
CA ASN A 1004 33.03 20.73 30.79
C ASN A 1004 32.09 19.77 31.53
N LEU A 1005 31.27 19.06 30.76
CA LEU A 1005 30.36 17.98 31.19
C LEU A 1005 31.07 16.92 32.03
N VAL A 1006 30.53 16.58 33.21
CA VAL A 1006 31.09 15.53 34.08
C VAL A 1006 30.51 14.17 33.65
N SER A 1007 31.35 13.26 33.14
CA SER A 1007 30.93 11.91 32.74
C SER A 1007 31.39 10.85 33.73
N ILE A 1008 30.49 9.96 34.14
CA ILE A 1008 30.78 8.86 35.06
C ILE A 1008 30.23 7.53 34.56
N ILE A 1009 30.90 6.41 34.84
CA ILE A 1009 30.43 5.08 34.45
C ILE A 1009 29.44 4.55 35.49
N ASN A 1010 28.38 3.87 35.04
CA ASN A 1010 27.38 3.28 35.93
C ASN A 1010 28.02 2.35 36.98
N GLY A 1011 27.79 2.64 38.27
CA GLY A 1011 28.37 1.95 39.42
C GLY A 1011 29.55 2.68 40.08
N GLU A 1012 30.12 3.71 39.46
CA GLU A 1012 31.21 4.48 40.07
C GLU A 1012 30.68 5.56 41.03
N THR A 1013 31.55 6.07 41.91
CA THR A 1013 31.19 7.12 42.88
C THR A 1013 31.44 8.52 42.30
N LEU A 1014 30.37 9.31 42.17
CA LEU A 1014 30.45 10.70 41.69
C LEU A 1014 30.80 11.64 42.83
N GLN A 1015 31.76 12.55 42.61
CA GLN A 1015 32.15 13.59 43.55
C GLN A 1015 32.13 14.97 42.89
N LEU A 1016 31.34 15.90 43.44
CA LEU A 1016 31.16 17.27 42.95
C LEU A 1016 31.57 18.27 44.04
N HIS A 1017 32.58 19.09 43.78
CA HIS A 1017 33.14 20.07 44.70
C HIS A 1017 32.49 21.45 44.53
N CYS A 1018 32.35 22.19 45.61
CA CYS A 1018 31.89 23.59 45.57
C CYS A 1018 32.82 24.47 46.41
N THR A 1019 33.69 25.23 45.74
CA THR A 1019 34.72 26.07 46.36
C THR A 1019 34.34 27.55 46.33
N THR A 1020 34.46 28.22 47.48
CA THR A 1020 34.10 29.63 47.66
C THR A 1020 35.24 30.42 48.28
N GLN A 1021 35.45 31.67 47.85
CA GLN A 1021 36.41 32.61 48.43
C GLN A 1021 35.68 33.83 49.03
N GLY A 1022 36.11 34.27 50.22
CA GLY A 1022 35.61 35.46 50.93
C GLY A 1022 35.30 35.22 52.42
N GLU A 1023 35.51 36.24 53.24
CA GLU A 1023 35.06 36.28 54.66
C GLU A 1023 33.83 37.18 54.81
N PRO A 1024 32.81 36.81 55.63
CA PRO A 1024 32.69 35.57 56.40
C PRO A 1024 32.37 34.33 55.53
N ARG A 1025 32.72 33.13 56.04
CA ARG A 1025 32.53 31.85 55.31
C ARG A 1025 31.06 31.65 54.92
N PRO A 1026 30.75 31.37 53.64
CA PRO A 1026 29.39 31.22 53.18
C PRO A 1026 28.78 29.85 53.51
N HIS A 1027 27.47 29.83 53.73
CA HIS A 1027 26.70 28.60 53.90
C HIS A 1027 26.43 27.94 52.53
N ILE A 1028 26.87 26.67 52.36
CA ILE A 1028 26.83 25.91 51.09
C ILE A 1028 25.69 24.89 51.09
N SER A 1029 24.91 24.86 50.00
CA SER A 1029 23.82 23.91 49.76
C SER A 1029 23.86 23.36 48.33
N TRP A 1030 23.36 22.13 48.12
CA TRP A 1030 23.28 21.48 46.81
C TRP A 1030 21.86 21.10 46.45
N THR A 1031 21.48 21.27 45.19
CA THR A 1031 20.21 20.81 44.61
C THR A 1031 20.49 19.72 43.58
N LEU A 1032 19.83 18.57 43.74
CA LEU A 1032 19.95 17.41 42.84
C LEU A 1032 19.02 17.54 41.62
N PRO A 1033 19.23 16.77 40.53
CA PRO A 1033 18.41 16.82 39.31
C PRO A 1033 16.92 16.52 39.52
N ASN A 1034 16.60 15.74 40.55
CA ASN A 1034 15.22 15.43 40.94
C ASN A 1034 14.56 16.54 41.81
N GLY A 1035 15.25 17.65 42.04
CA GLY A 1035 14.78 18.81 42.81
C GLY A 1035 15.01 18.71 44.32
N ILE A 1036 15.65 17.65 44.82
CA ILE A 1036 15.93 17.51 46.25
C ILE A 1036 17.07 18.46 46.63
N VAL A 1037 16.86 19.29 47.66
CA VAL A 1037 17.86 20.19 48.21
C VAL A 1037 18.51 19.58 49.46
N ILE A 1038 19.84 19.61 49.50
CA ILE A 1038 20.69 19.23 50.62
C ILE A 1038 21.35 20.50 51.12
N ASP A 1039 20.80 21.06 52.18
CA ASP A 1039 21.16 22.35 52.77
C ASP A 1039 22.19 22.24 53.90
N ARG A 1040 22.49 21.03 54.38
CA ARG A 1040 23.46 20.80 55.45
C ARG A 1040 24.29 19.54 55.22
N PRO A 1041 25.53 19.46 55.75
CA PRO A 1041 26.33 18.25 55.69
C PRO A 1041 25.57 17.08 56.32
N GLN A 1042 25.24 16.08 55.49
CA GLN A 1042 24.48 14.90 55.91
C GLN A 1042 24.79 13.71 55.00
N VAL A 1043 24.70 12.50 55.55
CA VAL A 1043 24.78 11.24 54.80
C VAL A 1043 23.39 10.63 54.76
N LYS A 1044 22.83 10.47 53.56
CA LYS A 1044 21.51 9.90 53.36
C LYS A 1044 21.56 8.85 52.25
N GLY A 1045 21.68 7.58 52.65
CA GLY A 1045 21.84 6.45 51.73
C GLY A 1045 23.11 6.59 50.91
N ARG A 1046 22.96 6.60 49.58
CA ARG A 1046 24.08 6.71 48.63
C ARG A 1046 24.60 8.15 48.43
N ILE A 1047 23.91 9.17 48.95
CA ILE A 1047 24.27 10.58 48.76
C ILE A 1047 24.82 11.14 50.08
N SER A 1048 25.95 11.85 50.03
CA SER A 1048 26.55 12.52 51.19
C SER A 1048 27.10 13.89 50.84
N LEU A 1049 26.75 14.91 51.61
CA LEU A 1049 27.34 16.25 51.53
C LEU A 1049 28.38 16.43 52.65
N LEU A 1050 29.62 16.73 52.28
CA LEU A 1050 30.73 16.96 53.21
C LEU A 1050 30.75 18.41 53.73
N GLN A 1051 31.40 18.63 54.88
CA GLN A 1051 31.55 19.96 55.49
C GLN A 1051 32.29 20.97 54.60
N ASN A 1052 33.15 20.49 53.70
CA ASN A 1052 33.87 21.33 52.73
C ASN A 1052 33.02 21.68 51.49
N GLY A 1053 31.73 21.36 51.48
CA GLY A 1053 30.83 21.65 50.36
C GLY A 1053 30.85 20.63 49.21
N THR A 1054 31.53 19.48 49.36
CA THR A 1054 31.59 18.42 48.35
C THR A 1054 30.40 17.45 48.45
N LEU A 1055 29.68 17.28 47.35
CA LEU A 1055 28.61 16.30 47.20
C LEU A 1055 29.16 14.98 46.64
N ILE A 1056 28.91 13.87 47.31
CA ILE A 1056 29.33 12.52 46.91
C ILE A 1056 28.08 11.65 46.67
N ILE A 1057 28.04 10.93 45.56
CA ILE A 1057 26.99 9.95 45.21
C ILE A 1057 27.66 8.61 44.92
N LYS A 1058 27.50 7.64 45.82
CA LYS A 1058 28.00 6.27 45.66
C LYS A 1058 27.10 5.48 44.69
N ASP A 1059 27.70 4.52 43.99
CA ASP A 1059 27.04 3.61 43.05
C ASP A 1059 26.09 4.33 42.09
N THR A 1060 26.65 5.24 41.29
CA THR A 1060 25.85 6.07 40.39
C THR A 1060 25.09 5.23 39.38
N SER A 1061 23.81 5.53 39.23
CA SER A 1061 22.88 4.87 38.31
C SER A 1061 22.55 5.77 37.12
N VAL A 1062 21.98 5.20 36.05
CA VAL A 1062 21.53 5.99 34.89
C VAL A 1062 20.50 7.07 35.26
N TYR A 1063 19.81 6.93 36.39
CA TYR A 1063 18.84 7.90 36.91
C TYR A 1063 19.48 9.12 37.59
N ASP A 1064 20.80 9.10 37.83
CA ASP A 1064 21.54 10.20 38.45
C ASP A 1064 22.02 11.26 37.46
N ARG A 1065 21.73 11.06 36.17
CA ARG A 1065 22.03 12.01 35.10
C ARG A 1065 21.22 13.29 35.28
N GLY A 1066 21.84 14.44 35.06
CA GLY A 1066 21.17 15.74 35.11
C GLY A 1066 22.07 16.85 35.64
N SER A 1067 21.47 18.02 35.88
CA SER A 1067 22.19 19.21 36.37
C SER A 1067 22.09 19.33 37.89
N TYR A 1068 23.23 19.39 38.55
CA TYR A 1068 23.34 19.62 39.99
C TYR A 1068 23.69 21.09 40.25
N GLN A 1069 23.06 21.73 41.24
CA GLN A 1069 23.29 23.15 41.53
C GLN A 1069 23.86 23.34 42.92
N CYS A 1070 25.02 23.98 43.03
CA CYS A 1070 25.57 24.46 44.30
C CYS A 1070 25.19 25.92 44.55
N LYS A 1071 24.81 26.27 45.78
CA LYS A 1071 24.51 27.64 46.22
C LYS A 1071 25.28 27.97 47.50
N ALA A 1072 25.93 29.13 47.54
CA ALA A 1072 26.66 29.65 48.70
C ALA A 1072 26.14 31.03 49.12
N THR A 1073 26.02 31.25 50.42
CA THR A 1073 25.22 32.35 51.00
C THR A 1073 25.95 33.05 52.16
N THR A 1074 26.09 34.39 52.14
CA THR A 1074 26.54 35.21 53.29
C THR A 1074 25.53 36.32 53.61
N GLN A 1075 25.76 37.07 54.69
CA GLN A 1075 24.97 38.25 55.08
C GLN A 1075 24.99 39.40 54.05
N TYR A 1076 25.91 39.36 53.08
CA TYR A 1076 26.05 40.36 52.02
C TYR A 1076 25.57 39.88 50.63
N GLY A 1077 25.10 38.62 50.51
CA GLY A 1077 24.50 38.08 49.28
C GLY A 1077 24.73 36.58 49.03
N SER A 1078 24.18 36.04 47.94
CA SER A 1078 24.31 34.62 47.55
C SER A 1078 24.80 34.42 46.11
N SER A 1079 25.62 33.40 45.89
CA SER A 1079 26.15 33.00 44.58
C SER A 1079 25.76 31.53 44.26
N THR A 1080 25.62 31.17 42.98
CA THR A 1080 25.18 29.82 42.54
C THR A 1080 26.02 29.31 41.36
N MET A 1081 26.26 28.00 41.31
CA MET A 1081 27.01 27.28 40.26
C MET A 1081 26.26 26.01 39.83
N ASN A 1082 26.20 25.73 38.52
CA ASN A 1082 25.55 24.54 37.96
C ASN A 1082 26.59 23.55 37.40
N VAL A 1083 26.40 22.25 37.64
CA VAL A 1083 27.29 21.16 37.22
C VAL A 1083 26.48 20.08 36.48
N PRO A 1084 26.61 19.97 35.14
CA PRO A 1084 25.92 18.96 34.35
C PRO A 1084 26.65 17.61 34.36
N VAL A 1085 25.91 16.53 34.69
CA VAL A 1085 26.45 15.16 34.85
C VAL A 1085 25.77 14.18 33.90
N ILE A 1086 26.56 13.35 33.20
CA ILE A 1086 26.08 12.20 32.40
C ILE A 1086 26.59 10.87 32.97
N VAL A 1087 25.80 9.80 32.78
CA VAL A 1087 26.16 8.44 33.20
C VAL A 1087 26.27 7.54 31.98
N ILE A 1088 27.44 6.94 31.76
CA ILE A 1088 27.76 6.10 30.59
C ILE A 1088 27.32 4.65 30.89
N ALA A 1089 26.38 4.13 30.09
CA ALA A 1089 25.90 2.75 30.15
C ALA A 1089 25.38 2.29 28.77
N TYR A 1090 25.61 1.03 28.38
CA TYR A 1090 25.17 0.46 27.09
C TYR A 1090 24.74 -1.02 27.21
N PRO A 1091 23.75 -1.46 26.40
CA PRO A 1091 23.24 -2.84 26.40
C PRO A 1091 24.33 -3.83 25.97
N PRO A 1092 24.24 -5.09 26.41
CA PRO A 1092 25.30 -6.06 26.21
C PRO A 1092 25.30 -6.54 24.76
N ARG A 1093 26.48 -6.75 24.19
CA ARG A 1093 26.69 -7.33 22.86
C ARG A 1093 27.66 -8.49 22.94
N ILE A 1094 27.31 -9.63 22.36
CA ILE A 1094 28.16 -10.80 22.26
C ILE A 1094 29.24 -10.52 21.21
N THR A 1095 30.48 -10.29 21.66
CA THR A 1095 31.64 -9.97 20.80
C THR A 1095 32.30 -11.21 20.23
N THR A 1096 32.22 -12.32 20.94
CA THR A 1096 32.77 -13.60 20.47
C THR A 1096 31.69 -14.65 20.63
N SER A 1097 31.13 -15.09 19.50
CA SER A 1097 30.04 -16.07 19.42
C SER A 1097 30.55 -17.43 18.96
N PRO A 1098 29.83 -18.54 19.28
CA PRO A 1098 30.18 -19.84 18.75
C PRO A 1098 29.91 -19.88 17.23
N ALA A 1099 30.63 -20.74 16.50
CA ALA A 1099 30.32 -21.00 15.10
C ALA A 1099 28.88 -21.56 14.96
N PRO A 1100 28.13 -21.23 13.89
CA PRO A 1100 26.72 -21.65 13.77
C PRO A 1100 26.51 -23.17 13.86
N VAL A 1101 27.47 -23.94 13.37
CA VAL A 1101 27.48 -25.41 13.44
C VAL A 1101 28.90 -25.89 13.76
N ILE A 1102 29.03 -26.86 14.66
CA ILE A 1102 30.32 -27.45 15.06
C ILE A 1102 30.25 -28.98 14.90
N TYR A 1103 31.23 -29.57 14.23
CA TYR A 1103 31.37 -31.01 14.06
C TYR A 1103 32.49 -31.54 14.95
N ALA A 1104 32.21 -32.56 15.76
CA ALA A 1104 33.13 -33.10 16.74
C ALA A 1104 33.13 -34.64 16.72
N ARG A 1105 34.29 -35.25 16.99
CA ARG A 1105 34.40 -36.71 17.19
C ARG A 1105 34.02 -37.06 18.61
N PRO A 1106 33.40 -38.23 18.86
CA PRO A 1106 33.24 -38.75 20.21
C PRO A 1106 34.57 -38.74 20.98
N GLY A 1107 34.56 -38.20 22.20
CA GLY A 1107 35.75 -38.03 23.04
C GLY A 1107 36.52 -36.72 22.85
N SER A 1108 36.21 -35.92 21.84
CA SER A 1108 36.86 -34.60 21.65
C SER A 1108 36.26 -33.51 22.56
N SER A 1109 37.06 -32.51 22.92
CA SER A 1109 36.61 -31.35 23.70
C SER A 1109 36.13 -30.23 22.78
N ILE A 1110 34.95 -29.68 23.05
CA ILE A 1110 34.30 -28.63 22.25
C ILE A 1110 34.23 -27.34 23.05
N GLN A 1111 34.79 -26.26 22.53
CA GLN A 1111 34.75 -24.95 23.17
C GLN A 1111 33.74 -24.03 22.47
N LEU A 1112 32.74 -23.58 23.22
CA LEU A 1112 31.71 -22.65 22.78
C LEU A 1112 31.98 -21.28 23.41
N ASN A 1113 32.48 -20.34 22.61
CA ASN A 1113 32.76 -18.99 23.08
C ASN A 1113 31.47 -18.17 23.12
N CYS A 1114 31.18 -17.54 24.26
CA CYS A 1114 30.14 -16.53 24.35
C CYS A 1114 30.59 -15.43 25.30
N MET A 1115 31.39 -14.50 24.77
CA MET A 1115 31.87 -13.34 25.50
C MET A 1115 31.08 -12.12 25.09
N SER A 1116 30.71 -11.28 26.05
CA SER A 1116 29.93 -10.06 25.80
C SER A 1116 30.55 -8.83 26.44
N ILE A 1117 30.44 -7.69 25.76
CA ILE A 1117 30.75 -6.38 26.31
C ILE A 1117 29.45 -5.64 26.62
N GLY A 1118 29.36 -5.00 27.77
CA GLY A 1118 28.17 -4.29 28.24
C GLY A 1118 28.50 -3.57 29.55
N ILE A 1119 27.93 -2.38 29.74
CA ILE A 1119 28.06 -1.63 30.99
C ILE A 1119 26.64 -1.34 31.50
N PRO A 1120 26.19 -1.94 32.62
CA PRO A 1120 26.90 -2.90 33.49
C PRO A 1120 27.23 -4.24 32.82
N LYS A 1121 28.21 -4.96 33.39
CA LYS A 1121 28.63 -6.30 32.93
C LYS A 1121 27.41 -7.21 32.77
N ALA A 1122 27.32 -7.87 31.63
CA ALA A 1122 26.21 -8.76 31.32
C ALA A 1122 26.31 -10.08 32.10
N GLU A 1123 25.16 -10.58 32.55
CA GLU A 1123 24.99 -11.96 33.00
C GLU A 1123 24.87 -12.87 31.78
N ILE A 1124 25.72 -13.90 31.71
CA ILE A 1124 25.79 -14.82 30.57
C ILE A 1124 25.16 -16.14 30.96
N THR A 1125 24.20 -16.59 30.16
CA THR A 1125 23.40 -17.81 30.38
C THR A 1125 23.46 -18.70 29.15
N TRP A 1126 23.63 -20.00 29.34
CA TRP A 1126 23.61 -21.01 28.29
C TRP A 1126 22.39 -21.91 28.46
N GLU A 1127 21.57 -22.01 27.42
CA GLU A 1127 20.50 -22.99 27.27
C GLU A 1127 21.05 -24.20 26.49
N LEU A 1128 20.95 -25.38 27.10
CA LEU A 1128 21.44 -26.67 26.59
C LEU A 1128 20.38 -27.36 25.71
N PRO A 1129 20.71 -28.42 24.96
CA PRO A 1129 19.76 -29.14 24.09
C PRO A 1129 18.54 -29.71 24.80
N ASP A 1130 18.67 -30.04 26.08
CA ASP A 1130 17.61 -30.51 26.97
C ASP A 1130 16.78 -29.36 27.59
N LYS A 1131 17.04 -28.12 27.16
CA LYS A 1131 16.48 -26.85 27.66
C LYS A 1131 16.87 -26.48 29.08
N SER A 1132 17.81 -27.20 29.71
CA SER A 1132 18.37 -26.77 30.98
C SER A 1132 19.24 -25.52 30.80
N GLN A 1133 19.29 -24.66 31.81
CA GLN A 1133 20.03 -23.39 31.76
C GLN A 1133 21.20 -23.38 32.73
N LEU A 1134 22.36 -22.94 32.25
CA LEU A 1134 23.58 -22.74 33.02
C LEU A 1134 23.99 -21.27 33.00
N THR A 1135 24.04 -20.64 34.17
CA THR A 1135 24.47 -19.25 34.32
C THR A 1135 25.95 -19.17 34.70
N ALA A 1136 26.70 -18.31 34.02
CA ALA A 1136 28.10 -18.04 34.33
C ALA A 1136 28.21 -17.28 35.66
N GLY A 1137 28.82 -17.93 36.66
CA GLY A 1137 29.09 -17.34 37.96
C GLY A 1137 30.44 -16.61 38.03
N ALA A 1138 30.77 -16.06 39.20
CA ALA A 1138 32.05 -15.39 39.44
C ALA A 1138 33.27 -16.35 39.36
N GLN A 1139 33.04 -17.65 39.59
CA GLN A 1139 34.03 -18.73 39.50
C GLN A 1139 33.58 -19.77 38.48
N SER A 1140 34.55 -20.47 37.86
CA SER A 1140 34.25 -21.54 36.93
C SER A 1140 33.53 -22.69 37.61
N ARG A 1141 32.56 -23.30 36.92
CA ARG A 1141 31.76 -24.41 37.45
C ARG A 1141 31.66 -25.52 36.42
N LEU A 1142 31.78 -26.76 36.89
CA LEU A 1142 31.64 -27.96 36.08
C LEU A 1142 30.25 -28.58 36.31
N TYR A 1143 29.50 -28.78 35.23
CA TYR A 1143 28.17 -29.37 35.21
C TYR A 1143 28.22 -30.65 34.35
N GLY A 1144 28.43 -31.79 35.00
CA GLY A 1144 28.70 -33.05 34.30
C GLY A 1144 30.01 -32.96 33.49
N ASN A 1145 29.92 -33.11 32.17
CA ASN A 1145 31.05 -32.93 31.26
C ASN A 1145 31.20 -31.49 30.71
N LYS A 1146 30.35 -30.54 31.15
CA LYS A 1146 30.30 -29.17 30.63
C LYS A 1146 30.89 -28.18 31.63
N PHE A 1147 32.02 -27.60 31.30
CA PHE A 1147 32.75 -26.63 32.11
C PHE A 1147 32.41 -25.20 31.68
N LEU A 1148 31.77 -24.41 32.54
CA LEU A 1148 31.38 -23.03 32.24
C LEU A 1148 32.35 -22.03 32.89
N HIS A 1149 32.98 -21.22 32.06
CA HIS A 1149 33.92 -20.18 32.47
C HIS A 1149 33.18 -18.89 32.91
N PRO A 1150 33.70 -18.12 33.89
CA PRO A 1150 33.12 -16.83 34.32
C PRO A 1150 33.00 -15.75 33.24
N GLN A 1151 33.76 -15.91 32.15
CA GLN A 1151 33.71 -15.02 30.99
C GLN A 1151 32.63 -15.42 29.97
N GLY A 1152 31.90 -16.52 30.22
CA GLY A 1152 30.79 -17.00 29.40
C GLY A 1152 31.13 -18.12 28.42
N THR A 1153 32.38 -18.57 28.35
CA THR A 1153 32.79 -19.70 27.50
C THR A 1153 32.37 -21.04 28.11
N LEU A 1154 31.68 -21.88 27.35
CA LEU A 1154 31.28 -23.23 27.75
C LEU A 1154 32.15 -24.27 27.05
N VAL A 1155 32.84 -25.12 27.81
CA VAL A 1155 33.71 -26.19 27.28
C VAL A 1155 33.09 -27.54 27.60
N ILE A 1156 32.73 -28.30 26.59
CA ILE A 1156 32.22 -29.67 26.73
C ILE A 1156 33.40 -30.62 26.59
N GLN A 1157 33.78 -31.29 27.67
CA GLN A 1157 34.87 -32.27 27.70
C GLN A 1157 34.36 -33.67 27.34
N HIS A 1158 35.17 -34.47 26.66
CA HIS A 1158 34.82 -35.85 26.28
C HIS A 1158 33.42 -35.97 25.63
N SER A 1159 33.16 -35.19 24.57
CA SER A 1159 31.84 -35.10 23.94
C SER A 1159 31.28 -36.46 23.48
N SER A 1160 29.98 -36.67 23.67
CA SER A 1160 29.25 -37.89 23.30
C SER A 1160 28.08 -37.58 22.38
N LYS A 1161 27.42 -38.60 21.82
CA LYS A 1161 26.20 -38.41 21.00
C LYS A 1161 25.06 -37.69 21.75
N ARG A 1162 25.06 -37.73 23.09
CA ARG A 1162 24.07 -37.02 23.93
C ARG A 1162 24.32 -35.52 24.02
N ASP A 1163 25.52 -35.07 23.67
CA ASP A 1163 25.89 -33.66 23.67
C ASP A 1163 25.52 -32.95 22.36
N ALA A 1164 25.04 -33.68 21.36
CA ALA A 1164 24.57 -33.13 20.10
C ALA A 1164 23.23 -32.40 20.27
N GLY A 1165 23.07 -31.27 19.58
CA GLY A 1165 21.85 -30.46 19.64
C GLY A 1165 22.12 -28.96 19.65
N TYR A 1166 21.05 -28.18 19.90
CA TYR A 1166 21.12 -26.73 19.95
C TYR A 1166 21.59 -26.22 21.31
N TYR A 1167 22.60 -25.35 21.29
CA TYR A 1167 23.06 -24.58 22.43
C TYR A 1167 22.83 -23.11 22.15
N LYS A 1168 22.30 -22.38 23.12
CA LYS A 1168 21.99 -20.96 22.97
C LYS A 1168 22.56 -20.17 24.12
N CYS A 1169 23.39 -19.19 23.80
CA CYS A 1169 23.94 -18.27 24.77
C CYS A 1169 23.17 -16.94 24.76
N THR A 1170 22.81 -16.45 25.93
CA THR A 1170 22.17 -15.15 26.14
C THR A 1170 22.98 -14.32 27.14
N ALA A 1171 23.40 -13.13 26.72
CA ALA A 1171 24.03 -12.11 27.57
C ALA A 1171 23.01 -11.01 27.90
N LYS A 1172 22.77 -10.72 29.18
CA LYS A 1172 21.70 -9.79 29.63
C LYS A 1172 22.20 -8.81 30.70
N ASN A 1173 21.82 -7.53 30.59
CA ASN A 1173 21.99 -6.53 31.65
C ASN A 1173 20.70 -5.69 31.79
N ILE A 1174 20.71 -4.67 32.67
CA ILE A 1174 19.54 -3.81 32.94
C ILE A 1174 19.06 -2.98 31.73
N LEU A 1175 19.86 -2.87 30.67
CA LEU A 1175 19.57 -2.08 29.46
C LEU A 1175 19.13 -2.96 28.28
N GLY A 1176 19.34 -4.28 28.31
CA GLY A 1176 18.94 -5.16 27.23
C GLY A 1176 19.59 -6.55 27.27
N SER A 1177 19.35 -7.34 26.22
CA SER A 1177 19.91 -8.69 26.06
C SER A 1177 20.33 -8.95 24.62
N ASP A 1178 21.42 -9.70 24.42
CA ASP A 1178 21.89 -10.22 23.13
C ASP A 1178 22.00 -11.74 23.20
N THR A 1179 21.76 -12.45 22.09
CA THR A 1179 21.64 -13.91 22.08
C THR A 1179 22.20 -14.52 20.79
N LYS A 1180 22.93 -15.65 20.93
CA LYS A 1180 23.51 -16.42 19.82
C LYS A 1180 23.33 -17.92 20.04
N SER A 1181 23.05 -18.65 18.96
CA SER A 1181 22.82 -20.10 19.01
C SER A 1181 23.77 -20.85 18.09
N THR A 1182 24.11 -22.08 18.46
CA THR A 1182 24.96 -23.00 17.71
C THR A 1182 24.39 -24.40 17.77
N TYR A 1183 24.60 -25.21 16.72
CA TYR A 1183 24.28 -26.63 16.71
C TYR A 1183 25.55 -27.47 16.73
N ILE A 1184 25.59 -28.48 17.61
CA ILE A 1184 26.72 -29.42 17.70
C ILE A 1184 26.33 -30.76 17.08
N HIS A 1185 27.13 -31.23 16.13
CA HIS A 1185 27.09 -32.59 15.60
C HIS A 1185 28.23 -33.43 16.19
N VAL A 1186 27.89 -34.56 16.80
CA VAL A 1186 28.86 -35.58 17.24
C VAL A 1186 28.58 -36.86 16.45
N TYR A 1187 29.47 -37.22 15.53
CA TYR A 1187 29.25 -38.31 14.55
C TYR A 1187 29.61 -39.70 15.09
#